data_AF-A0A1M2VEV9-F1
#
_entry.id   AF-A0A1M2VEV9-F1
#
_cell.length_a   1.000
_cell.length_b   1.000
_cell.length_c   1.000
_cell.angle_alpha   90.00
_cell.angle_beta   90.00
_cell.angle_gamma   90.00
#
_symmetry.space_group_name_H-M   'P 1'
#
loop_
_entity.id
_entity.type
_entity.pdbx_description
1 polymer ?
#
loop_
_entity_poly.entity_id
_entity_poly.type
_entity_poly.pdbx_seq_one_letter_code
_entity_poly.pdbx_strand_id
1 'polypeptide(L)'
;MAFGAPGGRGGFGGGRGGDRGGRGGGRGGFAPRGGRGGPPGRGGRGGFGGGDRGRGGGGVFKRGGGGRGAPRGRGAPRGGGRGGARGGSNVILKPHRHPGVFIAEGKESLLVTKNLVPGEAVYGEKRISIEGGVEGTKTEYRVWNPFRSKLAAGVLGGLDQIYIAPGKKVLYLGAASGTSVSHVADIVGPEGVVYAVEFSLRSGRDLISMAKKRTNVIPIVEDARTPQKYRMLLSTVDVIFADVAQPDQARIVAHNAEYFLKSGGHIVISIKASCIDSTAPPEAVFAREVDVLRESKFKPIEQVTLEPYERDHAMVTVALDLGTPFDDDPRSSSDFEEIPHPASHNAYWSQPSATRARDEELPLHYMSEEKARRRVTRGPGGNGGGGFAGQVSEKNLDYDAYDDEGKDVYSKMKASNLGPISSGRPRRPPPPPPTTIREFFIQNLEHVPPITYTLLSCWTRFHKIGKADVVVWDEAHFGKFGSYYLKREFYFDVHPPLGKMLVGLAGLLAGYDGSFDFASGSTYPDTVPYVAMRVMLATFGVAMVPLGWYTAVELGMSQMACHLVALMVLCDVAWLCISRFILLDSMLLFFTFTTVFCMAKFHNQQYRSFSFDWWLWLAMTGWSIGCVCSVKWVGFFVTSLVGAYTIEDLWEKFGDLKMSLRDQVRHWVARIACLIVLPCLIYMASFKMHFLVLNHSGPGDAQMSSLFQANLVGNTFHENPLDVAIGSKVTLKNMGWGGGLLHSHVQTYPVGSEQQQVTCYHYKDENNDWVLLPPWDQAPYSPETPLRYLKDGDVIRLQHASTTRNLHSHPIPAPVSKLNNEVSCYGNATVGDYQDYWIVEVVDDIHRGHKQKFETIHSLTTRLRFKHHASGCYLRAANAILPQWGFKQIEVSCEKENDPKDVHTYWNVESHWNDRMPAGDVRFYKSPFLRDFWHLNVAMATSNNALVPDPDKEDILASKPTEWPFLHVGLRMCGWGDQQTKYYLVGTPVIWWGGSISLILGAAAVLVYFMRQQRKFIDMDPREWEHFLYVGKVAAVGWLLHYAPFMIMGRVTYIHHYLPTLYFSVLMFSHLTDHFIFTSRRLSDRTKQIVFGVIASIIVATFWWFRGVAWGIDGPINEHWGLKWRSNWNLYNE
;
A
#
# COMPACT_ATOMS: atom_id res chain seq x y z
N MET A 1 20.98 -35.77 -8.56
CA MET A 1 19.71 -36.11 -9.24
C MET A 1 18.96 -34.78 -9.40
N ALA A 2 18.84 -34.17 -10.58
CA ALA A 2 18.18 -34.63 -11.82
C ALA A 2 16.64 -34.73 -11.65
N PHE A 3 15.77 -34.06 -12.41
CA PHE A 3 15.86 -32.98 -13.43
C PHE A 3 14.53 -32.17 -13.41
N GLY A 4 14.31 -31.04 -14.11
CA GLY A 4 15.07 -30.28 -15.12
C GLY A 4 14.27 -29.04 -15.59
N ALA A 5 14.48 -28.57 -16.83
CA ALA A 5 13.69 -27.53 -17.51
C ALA A 5 13.50 -27.86 -19.01
N PRO A 6 12.47 -27.31 -19.70
CA PRO A 6 12.67 -26.24 -20.70
C PRO A 6 11.56 -25.14 -20.59
N GLY A 7 11.44 -24.06 -21.38
CA GLY A 7 11.79 -23.77 -22.78
C GLY A 7 10.65 -24.21 -23.75
N GLY A 8 10.23 -23.48 -24.79
CA GLY A 8 10.55 -22.12 -25.28
C GLY A 8 9.74 -21.80 -26.57
N ARG A 9 9.52 -20.49 -26.87
CA ARG A 9 8.91 -19.85 -28.08
C ARG A 9 8.22 -20.71 -29.18
N GLY A 10 7.03 -20.27 -29.59
CA GLY A 10 6.45 -20.51 -30.92
C GLY A 10 5.32 -19.51 -31.25
N GLY A 11 5.09 -19.17 -32.53
CA GLY A 11 4.02 -18.24 -32.91
C GLY A 11 3.74 -18.08 -34.41
N PHE A 12 2.46 -17.98 -34.76
CA PHE A 12 1.83 -17.64 -36.05
C PHE A 12 0.41 -17.10 -35.74
N GLY A 13 -0.31 -16.35 -36.58
CA GLY A 13 0.05 -15.78 -37.88
C GLY A 13 -1.13 -15.30 -38.74
N GLY A 14 -1.62 -14.08 -38.53
CA GLY A 14 -2.33 -13.25 -39.53
C GLY A 14 -3.83 -13.46 -39.83
N GLY A 15 -4.49 -12.40 -40.34
CA GLY A 15 -5.61 -12.55 -41.29
C GLY A 15 -6.88 -11.67 -41.14
N ARG A 16 -6.89 -10.49 -41.79
CA ARG A 16 -8.09 -9.67 -42.19
C ARG A 16 -8.93 -9.05 -41.04
N GLY A 17 -9.63 -7.93 -41.20
CA GLY A 17 -9.76 -7.00 -42.34
C GLY A 17 -11.24 -6.72 -42.68
N GLY A 18 -11.70 -5.46 -42.58
CA GLY A 18 -13.10 -5.12 -42.85
C GLY A 18 -13.48 -3.64 -42.69
N ASP A 19 -13.31 -2.85 -43.74
CA ASP A 19 -13.86 -1.49 -43.85
C ASP A 19 -15.38 -1.47 -44.05
N ARG A 20 -16.05 -0.52 -43.38
CA ARG A 20 -17.37 0.09 -43.67
C ARG A 20 -17.69 1.08 -42.54
N GLY A 21 -18.30 2.24 -42.77
CA GLY A 21 -18.83 2.84 -44.01
C GLY A 21 -19.89 3.87 -43.63
N GLY A 22 -19.64 5.16 -43.88
CA GLY A 22 -20.35 6.25 -43.21
C GLY A 22 -21.72 6.64 -43.75
N ARG A 23 -22.56 7.21 -42.87
CA ARG A 23 -23.63 8.18 -43.15
C ARG A 23 -23.64 9.18 -41.97
N GLY A 24 -23.87 10.48 -42.12
CA GLY A 24 -24.30 11.23 -43.32
C GLY A 24 -25.69 11.82 -43.10
N GLY A 25 -25.76 13.05 -42.60
CA GLY A 25 -27.03 13.73 -42.33
C GLY A 25 -26.83 15.12 -41.71
N GLY A 26 -26.90 16.16 -42.54
CA GLY A 26 -26.81 17.56 -42.10
C GLY A 26 -27.99 18.39 -42.60
N ARG A 27 -28.44 19.33 -41.76
CA ARG A 27 -29.28 20.53 -41.98
C ARG A 27 -29.06 21.36 -40.69
N GLY A 28 -28.80 22.67 -40.73
CA GLY A 28 -29.66 23.70 -41.30
C GLY A 28 -30.72 24.08 -40.25
N GLY A 29 -30.76 25.26 -39.64
CA GLY A 29 -30.00 26.49 -39.89
C GLY A 29 -30.96 27.68 -39.93
N PHE A 30 -31.23 28.32 -38.77
CA PHE A 30 -32.22 29.40 -38.66
C PHE A 30 -31.82 30.50 -37.66
N ALA A 31 -31.73 31.71 -38.20
CA ALA A 31 -31.99 33.01 -37.60
C ALA A 31 -32.87 33.78 -38.64
N PRO A 32 -33.32 35.05 -38.45
CA PRO A 32 -33.09 35.99 -37.35
C PRO A 32 -34.34 36.78 -36.87
N ARG A 33 -34.20 37.54 -35.76
CA ARG A 33 -34.83 38.85 -35.42
C ARG A 33 -34.63 39.14 -33.91
N GLY A 34 -34.49 40.37 -33.42
CA GLY A 34 -34.20 41.64 -34.10
C GLY A 34 -34.94 42.86 -33.53
N GLY A 35 -34.20 43.86 -33.02
CA GLY A 35 -34.62 45.28 -32.99
C GLY A 35 -34.87 45.95 -31.62
N ARG A 36 -34.49 47.24 -31.55
CA ARG A 36 -34.72 48.25 -30.47
C ARG A 36 -34.01 47.97 -29.12
N GLY A 37 -33.54 48.97 -28.37
CA GLY A 37 -33.42 50.42 -28.61
C GLY A 37 -33.12 51.18 -27.29
N GLY A 38 -32.27 52.21 -27.31
CA GLY A 38 -32.07 53.13 -26.17
C GLY A 38 -32.94 54.40 -26.29
N PRO A 39 -32.61 55.54 -25.64
CA PRO A 39 -31.63 55.81 -24.56
C PRO A 39 -32.36 56.57 -23.39
N PRO A 40 -31.93 57.71 -22.79
CA PRO A 40 -30.60 58.23 -22.41
C PRO A 40 -30.46 58.72 -20.93
N GLY A 41 -29.20 58.87 -20.47
CA GLY A 41 -28.63 60.16 -20.02
C GLY A 41 -29.07 60.88 -18.72
N ARG A 42 -28.15 60.92 -17.74
CA ARG A 42 -27.80 62.03 -16.81
C ARG A 42 -26.49 61.62 -16.09
N GLY A 43 -25.52 62.47 -15.74
CA GLY A 43 -25.44 63.94 -15.70
C GLY A 43 -25.90 64.49 -14.34
N GLY A 44 -25.06 65.09 -13.48
CA GLY A 44 -23.62 65.41 -13.55
C GLY A 44 -23.24 66.36 -12.39
N ARG A 45 -21.96 66.84 -12.33
CA ARG A 45 -21.36 67.58 -11.18
C ARG A 45 -21.19 66.69 -9.93
N GLY A 46 -20.35 67.00 -8.94
CA GLY A 46 -19.32 68.04 -8.73
C GLY A 46 -18.61 67.70 -7.39
N GLY A 47 -17.33 68.00 -7.17
CA GLY A 47 -16.80 69.35 -6.95
C GLY A 47 -16.50 69.54 -5.45
N PHE A 48 -15.51 70.38 -5.10
CA PHE A 48 -14.93 70.55 -3.75
C PHE A 48 -14.14 69.33 -3.21
N GLY A 49 -12.98 69.46 -2.56
CA GLY A 49 -12.10 70.63 -2.40
C GLY A 49 -11.86 71.03 -0.93
N GLY A 50 -10.59 71.05 -0.53
CA GLY A 50 -10.12 71.36 0.83
C GLY A 50 -9.85 70.11 1.69
N GLY A 51 -8.94 70.16 2.67
CA GLY A 51 -8.00 71.26 2.94
C GLY A 51 -7.33 71.24 4.32
N ASP A 52 -6.12 70.69 4.36
CA ASP A 52 -5.02 71.06 5.29
C ASP A 52 -5.18 70.74 6.81
N ARG A 53 -4.06 70.89 7.55
CA ARG A 53 -3.79 70.66 8.99
C ARG A 53 -3.58 69.19 9.39
N GLY A 54 -2.59 68.84 10.23
CA GLY A 54 -1.45 69.63 10.75
C GLY A 54 -1.06 69.28 12.20
N ARG A 55 0.25 69.30 12.52
CA ARG A 55 0.91 68.78 13.76
C ARG A 55 0.88 67.24 13.87
N GLY A 56 1.84 66.54 14.48
CA GLY A 56 3.08 66.91 15.18
C GLY A 56 3.32 65.93 16.37
N GLY A 57 4.51 65.68 16.92
CA GLY A 57 5.87 66.13 16.61
C GLY A 57 6.83 65.82 17.78
N GLY A 58 8.09 65.43 17.51
CA GLY A 58 9.11 65.07 18.51
C GLY A 58 9.28 63.56 18.76
N GLY A 59 10.39 63.06 19.33
CA GLY A 59 11.60 63.80 19.74
C GLY A 59 12.67 62.91 20.41
N VAL A 60 13.74 62.62 19.66
CA VAL A 60 15.10 62.13 20.05
C VAL A 60 15.41 61.90 21.55
N PHE A 61 15.96 60.72 21.88
CA PHE A 61 17.06 60.59 22.86
C PHE A 61 18.02 59.42 22.53
N LYS A 62 19.29 59.52 22.98
CA LYS A 62 20.39 58.62 22.58
C LYS A 62 21.39 58.39 23.72
N ARG A 63 21.50 57.15 24.21
CA ARG A 63 22.57 56.58 25.07
C ARG A 63 22.61 55.05 24.82
N GLY A 64 23.72 54.33 24.91
CA GLY A 64 25.10 54.75 25.22
C GLY A 64 25.65 54.09 26.49
N GLY A 65 26.28 52.93 26.35
CA GLY A 65 26.93 52.16 27.43
C GLY A 65 27.01 50.68 27.06
N GLY A 66 28.12 49.98 27.34
CA GLY A 66 28.28 48.60 26.87
C GLY A 66 29.23 47.73 27.69
N GLY A 67 29.43 46.50 27.21
CA GLY A 67 30.64 45.72 27.45
C GLY A 67 30.55 44.51 28.40
N ARG A 68 31.43 43.54 28.11
CA ARG A 68 31.82 42.33 28.89
C ARG A 68 30.84 41.14 28.88
N GLY A 69 31.40 39.93 28.78
CA GLY A 69 30.72 38.67 29.13
C GLY A 69 31.09 37.46 28.26
N ALA A 70 32.23 36.83 28.51
CA ALA A 70 32.60 35.56 27.86
C ALA A 70 32.94 34.45 28.89
N PRO A 71 32.37 33.24 28.76
CA PRO A 71 32.89 32.00 29.35
C PRO A 71 33.47 31.10 28.25
N ARG A 72 34.79 30.85 28.23
CA ARG A 72 35.49 29.78 28.98
C ARG A 72 35.05 28.35 28.61
N GLY A 73 35.93 27.62 27.93
CA GLY A 73 35.85 26.17 27.77
C GLY A 73 36.61 25.38 28.84
N ARG A 74 36.28 24.09 28.92
CA ARG A 74 37.05 22.97 29.49
C ARG A 74 36.87 21.78 28.50
N GLY A 75 37.81 20.86 28.32
CA GLY A 75 39.11 20.71 28.97
C GLY A 75 39.48 19.23 29.06
N ALA A 76 39.82 18.61 27.93
CA ALA A 76 40.12 17.17 27.87
C ALA A 76 41.52 16.83 28.43
N PRO A 77 41.68 15.73 29.19
CA PRO A 77 42.96 15.35 29.77
C PRO A 77 43.93 14.73 28.76
N ARG A 78 45.23 15.01 28.93
CA ARG A 78 46.33 14.34 28.21
C ARG A 78 46.76 13.07 28.94
N GLY A 79 46.63 11.92 28.28
CA GLY A 79 47.55 10.79 28.46
C GLY A 79 48.47 10.70 27.23
N GLY A 80 49.72 10.25 27.37
CA GLY A 80 50.64 10.24 26.24
C GLY A 80 51.79 9.25 26.38
N GLY A 81 52.53 9.05 25.28
CA GLY A 81 53.84 8.38 25.30
C GLY A 81 54.06 7.30 24.25
N ARG A 82 54.43 7.69 23.02
CA ARG A 82 55.65 7.23 22.31
C ARG A 82 55.81 8.00 20.99
N GLY A 83 57.05 8.16 20.52
CA GLY A 83 57.39 9.02 19.36
C GLY A 83 57.41 8.27 18.03
N GLY A 84 57.30 9.01 16.91
CA GLY A 84 57.31 8.45 15.55
C GLY A 84 57.52 9.48 14.44
N ALA A 85 58.80 9.87 14.23
CA ALA A 85 59.35 10.69 13.14
C ALA A 85 58.59 11.96 12.68
N ARG A 86 59.19 13.14 12.92
CA ARG A 86 58.81 14.40 12.24
C ARG A 86 59.01 14.27 10.73
N GLY A 87 58.05 14.75 9.92
CA GLY A 87 58.23 14.87 8.47
C GLY A 87 59.28 15.95 8.14
N GLY A 88 60.01 15.76 7.03
CA GLY A 88 61.12 16.64 6.62
C GLY A 88 62.46 15.95 6.37
N SER A 89 62.54 14.62 6.44
CA SER A 89 63.65 13.85 5.87
C SER A 89 63.42 13.63 4.37
N ASN A 90 64.46 13.76 3.54
CA ASN A 90 64.43 13.27 2.16
C ASN A 90 64.20 11.75 2.16
N VAL A 91 63.28 11.27 1.33
CA VAL A 91 62.88 9.87 1.23
C VAL A 91 63.10 9.40 -0.20
N ILE A 92 63.76 8.26 -0.37
CA ILE A 92 63.97 7.64 -1.68
C ILE A 92 62.84 6.66 -1.94
N LEU A 93 62.12 6.81 -3.06
CA LEU A 93 61.15 5.80 -3.49
C LEU A 93 61.83 4.73 -4.35
N LYS A 94 61.55 3.47 -4.03
CA LYS A 94 61.85 2.30 -4.86
C LYS A 94 60.55 1.54 -5.17
N PRO A 95 60.38 0.94 -6.37
CA PRO A 95 59.26 0.04 -6.61
C PRO A 95 59.36 -1.20 -5.71
N HIS A 96 58.22 -1.71 -5.25
CA HIS A 96 58.13 -3.01 -4.57
C HIS A 96 58.13 -4.15 -5.60
N ARG A 97 58.28 -5.40 -5.16
CA ARG A 97 58.06 -6.58 -6.03
C ARG A 97 56.63 -6.74 -6.55
N HIS A 98 55.68 -6.00 -5.96
CA HIS A 98 54.26 -6.01 -6.31
C HIS A 98 53.94 -4.75 -7.14
N PRO A 99 53.47 -4.87 -8.39
CA PRO A 99 53.15 -3.72 -9.24
C PRO A 99 52.17 -2.73 -8.58
N GLY A 100 52.45 -1.43 -8.70
CA GLY A 100 51.65 -0.36 -8.08
C GLY A 100 51.97 -0.08 -6.59
N VAL A 101 52.79 -0.91 -5.95
CA VAL A 101 53.27 -0.73 -4.57
C VAL A 101 54.73 -0.26 -4.57
N PHE A 102 55.11 0.59 -3.62
CA PHE A 102 56.44 1.18 -3.51
C PHE A 102 56.96 1.14 -2.06
N ILE A 103 58.28 1.19 -1.90
CA ILE A 103 58.96 1.38 -0.62
C ILE A 103 59.51 2.81 -0.58
N ALA A 104 59.22 3.50 0.51
CA ALA A 104 59.76 4.80 0.89
C ALA A 104 60.90 4.60 1.90
N GLU A 105 62.15 4.65 1.44
CA GLU A 105 63.34 4.53 2.29
C GLU A 105 63.72 5.88 2.90
N GLY A 106 63.73 5.91 4.24
CA GLY A 106 64.21 7.03 5.05
C GLY A 106 64.96 6.51 6.28
N LYS A 107 64.69 7.07 7.47
CA LYS A 107 65.17 6.48 8.73
C LYS A 107 64.46 5.18 9.11
N GLU A 108 63.26 4.99 8.56
CA GLU A 108 62.41 3.81 8.66
C GLU A 108 61.91 3.56 7.23
N SER A 109 61.87 2.30 6.78
CA SER A 109 61.29 1.96 5.46
C SER A 109 59.78 1.83 5.56
N LEU A 110 59.04 2.60 4.76
CA LEU A 110 57.58 2.65 4.78
C LEU A 110 57.00 2.08 3.49
N LEU A 111 55.94 1.27 3.59
CA LEU A 111 55.17 0.83 2.43
C LEU A 111 54.25 1.97 1.95
N VAL A 112 54.22 2.26 0.64
CA VAL A 112 53.40 3.36 0.09
C VAL A 112 52.71 2.98 -1.24
N THR A 113 51.57 3.63 -1.52
CA THR A 113 50.86 3.59 -2.81
C THR A 113 50.90 4.95 -3.49
N LYS A 114 50.81 5.00 -4.82
CA LYS A 114 50.68 6.28 -5.57
C LYS A 114 49.27 6.84 -5.39
N ASN A 115 49.14 8.07 -4.90
CA ASN A 115 47.83 8.65 -4.60
C ASN A 115 47.05 8.97 -5.88
N LEU A 116 45.85 8.42 -6.03
CA LEU A 116 44.95 8.78 -7.15
C LEU A 116 44.30 10.17 -7.00
N VAL A 117 44.25 10.72 -5.78
CA VAL A 117 43.62 12.02 -5.46
C VAL A 117 44.59 12.91 -4.67
N PRO A 118 45.56 13.57 -5.36
CA PRO A 118 46.59 14.37 -4.71
C PRO A 118 46.00 15.48 -3.81
N GLY A 119 46.61 15.68 -2.65
CA GLY A 119 46.19 16.70 -1.67
C GLY A 119 45.33 16.15 -0.53
N GLU A 120 44.74 14.96 -0.67
CA GLU A 120 43.85 14.34 0.33
C GLU A 120 44.39 13.05 0.94
N ALA A 121 44.17 12.87 2.25
CA ALA A 121 44.36 11.63 2.99
C ALA A 121 43.00 11.10 3.48
N VAL A 122 42.80 9.78 3.47
CA VAL A 122 41.50 9.13 3.71
C VAL A 122 41.25 8.86 5.19
N TYR A 123 42.28 8.50 5.96
CA TYR A 123 42.20 8.11 7.37
C TYR A 123 43.28 8.75 8.26
N GLY A 124 43.90 9.84 7.79
CA GLY A 124 44.94 10.59 8.50
C GLY A 124 46.36 10.04 8.29
N GLU A 125 46.58 9.24 7.26
CA GLU A 125 47.87 8.69 6.87
C GLU A 125 48.90 9.77 6.47
N LYS A 126 50.19 9.48 6.68
CA LYS A 126 51.28 10.34 6.20
C LYS A 126 51.31 10.29 4.67
N ARG A 127 51.52 11.45 4.04
CA ARG A 127 51.68 11.61 2.58
C ARG A 127 53.09 12.08 2.24
N ILE A 128 53.58 11.67 1.08
CA ILE A 128 54.92 11.97 0.57
C ILE A 128 54.76 12.53 -0.84
N SER A 129 55.00 13.83 -1.02
CA SER A 129 55.02 14.47 -2.34
C SER A 129 56.43 14.43 -2.90
N ILE A 130 56.59 14.04 -4.16
CA ILE A 130 57.83 14.16 -4.92
C ILE A 130 57.58 15.00 -6.18
N GLU A 131 58.47 15.96 -6.41
CA GLU A 131 58.49 16.77 -7.63
C GLU A 131 59.16 15.96 -8.73
N GLY A 132 58.35 15.36 -9.61
CA GLY A 132 58.81 14.56 -10.73
C GLY A 132 59.31 15.45 -11.87
N GLY A 133 60.51 15.16 -12.38
CA GLY A 133 61.24 16.00 -13.35
C GLY A 133 60.73 15.98 -14.80
N VAL A 134 59.41 16.06 -15.03
CA VAL A 134 58.81 16.48 -16.32
C VAL A 134 57.59 17.36 -16.02
N GLU A 135 57.53 18.55 -16.61
CA GLU A 135 56.39 19.50 -16.55
C GLU A 135 55.86 19.87 -15.14
N GLY A 136 56.68 19.74 -14.09
CA GLY A 136 56.40 20.30 -12.76
C GLY A 136 55.24 19.66 -11.99
N THR A 137 54.72 18.52 -12.45
CA THR A 137 53.60 17.83 -11.80
C THR A 137 54.03 17.14 -10.50
N LYS A 138 53.46 17.57 -9.37
CA LYS A 138 53.77 16.99 -8.05
C LYS A 138 53.06 15.65 -7.90
N THR A 139 53.82 14.55 -7.93
CA THR A 139 53.26 13.22 -7.69
C THR A 139 53.25 12.94 -6.19
N GLU A 140 52.10 12.53 -5.65
CA GLU A 140 51.94 12.22 -4.23
C GLU A 140 51.80 10.72 -4.00
N TYR A 141 52.33 10.24 -2.88
CA TYR A 141 52.24 8.87 -2.40
C TYR A 141 51.67 8.84 -0.98
N ARG A 142 50.93 7.78 -0.63
CA ARG A 142 50.25 7.59 0.66
C ARG A 142 50.88 6.43 1.42
N VAL A 143 51.25 6.64 2.67
CA VAL A 143 51.79 5.58 3.54
C VAL A 143 50.70 4.57 3.88
N TRP A 144 50.96 3.30 3.58
CA TRP A 144 50.02 2.20 3.80
C TRP A 144 50.40 1.47 5.10
N ASN A 145 49.54 1.55 6.12
CA ASN A 145 49.86 1.05 7.46
C ASN A 145 49.45 -0.43 7.63
N PRO A 146 50.39 -1.37 7.89
CA PRO A 146 50.07 -2.79 8.07
C PRO A 146 49.18 -3.05 9.30
N PHE A 147 49.36 -2.29 10.39
CA PHE A 147 48.50 -2.35 11.60
C PHE A 147 47.08 -1.77 11.39
N ARG A 148 46.68 -1.50 10.15
CA ARG A 148 45.33 -1.07 9.77
C ARG A 148 44.82 -1.71 8.46
N SER A 149 45.59 -2.60 7.85
CA SER A 149 45.28 -3.17 6.54
C SER A 149 45.93 -4.53 6.38
N LYS A 150 45.11 -5.59 6.45
CA LYS A 150 45.56 -6.99 6.43
C LYS A 150 46.30 -7.35 5.14
N LEU A 151 45.93 -6.72 4.02
CA LEU A 151 46.66 -6.81 2.76
C LEU A 151 48.08 -6.21 2.85
N ALA A 152 48.26 -5.06 3.52
CA ALA A 152 49.61 -4.51 3.74
C ALA A 152 50.44 -5.35 4.72
N ALA A 153 49.80 -5.93 5.74
CA ALA A 153 50.44 -6.92 6.61
C ALA A 153 50.89 -8.15 5.82
N GLY A 154 50.08 -8.68 4.90
CA GLY A 154 50.46 -9.79 4.02
C GLY A 154 51.59 -9.44 3.04
N VAL A 155 51.56 -8.24 2.47
CA VAL A 155 52.64 -7.71 1.61
C VAL A 155 53.99 -7.68 2.34
N LEU A 156 54.02 -7.24 3.60
CA LEU A 156 55.24 -7.21 4.42
C LEU A 156 55.58 -8.57 5.05
N GLY A 157 54.59 -9.41 5.31
CA GLY A 157 54.75 -10.79 5.82
C GLY A 157 55.29 -11.79 4.80
N GLY A 158 55.51 -11.37 3.55
CA GLY A 158 56.18 -12.18 2.53
C GLY A 158 55.26 -12.87 1.52
N LEU A 159 53.98 -12.51 1.42
CA LEU A 159 53.03 -13.07 0.45
C LEU A 159 53.49 -12.78 -1.00
N ASP A 160 53.66 -13.84 -1.79
CA ASP A 160 54.47 -13.87 -3.03
C ASP A 160 53.75 -13.30 -4.25
N GLN A 161 52.41 -13.41 -4.31
CA GLN A 161 51.59 -12.70 -5.29
C GLN A 161 50.27 -12.24 -4.67
N ILE A 162 50.08 -10.93 -4.50
CA ILE A 162 48.77 -10.37 -4.10
C ILE A 162 47.72 -10.42 -5.22
N TYR A 163 48.14 -10.75 -6.46
CA TYR A 163 47.39 -10.73 -7.73
C TYR A 163 46.73 -9.40 -8.13
N ILE A 164 46.44 -8.50 -7.20
CA ILE A 164 46.06 -7.11 -7.42
C ILE A 164 47.22 -6.37 -8.10
N ALA A 165 46.94 -5.72 -9.23
CA ALA A 165 47.92 -5.00 -10.05
C ALA A 165 47.21 -3.90 -10.86
N PRO A 166 47.96 -2.92 -11.42
CA PRO A 166 47.39 -1.89 -12.31
C PRO A 166 46.54 -2.48 -13.44
N GLY A 167 45.42 -1.82 -13.75
CA GLY A 167 44.50 -2.19 -14.84
C GLY A 167 43.53 -3.35 -14.55
N LYS A 168 43.70 -4.08 -13.43
CA LYS A 168 42.81 -5.21 -13.09
C LYS A 168 41.47 -4.79 -12.49
N LYS A 169 40.47 -5.66 -12.61
CA LYS A 169 39.20 -5.59 -11.89
C LYS A 169 39.27 -6.40 -10.60
N VAL A 170 38.98 -5.77 -9.47
CA VAL A 170 39.01 -6.38 -8.14
C VAL A 170 37.64 -6.31 -7.49
N LEU A 171 37.15 -7.44 -6.97
CA LEU A 171 35.99 -7.48 -6.06
C LEU A 171 36.50 -7.55 -4.62
N TYR A 172 36.26 -6.48 -3.86
CA TYR A 172 36.61 -6.38 -2.44
C TYR A 172 35.37 -6.68 -1.58
N LEU A 173 35.39 -7.79 -0.84
CA LEU A 173 34.33 -8.18 0.10
C LEU A 173 34.72 -7.76 1.53
N GLY A 174 33.85 -7.02 2.22
CA GLY A 174 34.14 -6.46 3.55
C GLY A 174 34.83 -5.09 3.49
N ALA A 175 34.36 -4.21 2.61
CA ALA A 175 35.00 -2.93 2.30
C ALA A 175 35.06 -1.91 3.47
N ALA A 176 34.24 -2.08 4.50
CA ALA A 176 34.21 -1.29 5.73
C ALA A 176 34.24 0.24 5.46
N SER A 177 35.05 0.99 6.21
CA SER A 177 35.21 2.45 6.06
C SER A 177 36.16 2.87 4.92
N GLY A 178 36.46 1.97 3.98
CA GLY A 178 37.22 2.27 2.77
C GLY A 178 38.74 2.46 2.96
N THR A 179 39.30 2.20 4.15
CA THR A 179 40.73 2.38 4.47
C THR A 179 41.63 1.58 3.51
N SER A 180 41.55 0.25 3.55
CA SER A 180 42.28 -0.66 2.66
C SER A 180 41.85 -0.50 1.20
N VAL A 181 40.54 -0.34 0.96
CA VAL A 181 39.96 -0.18 -0.39
C VAL A 181 40.59 1.00 -1.13
N SER A 182 40.82 2.12 -0.43
CA SER A 182 41.47 3.29 -1.01
C SER A 182 42.93 3.07 -1.42
N HIS A 183 43.63 2.08 -0.85
CA HIS A 183 44.98 1.68 -1.30
C HIS A 183 44.91 0.66 -2.44
N VAL A 184 43.94 -0.27 -2.42
CA VAL A 184 43.68 -1.16 -3.57
C VAL A 184 43.33 -0.35 -4.81
N ALA A 185 42.51 0.70 -4.68
CA ALA A 185 42.18 1.63 -5.76
C ALA A 185 43.38 2.44 -6.28
N ASP A 186 44.28 2.86 -5.39
CA ASP A 186 45.54 3.52 -5.76
C ASP A 186 46.47 2.56 -6.55
N ILE A 187 46.53 1.27 -6.18
CA ILE A 187 47.37 0.23 -6.84
C ILE A 187 46.80 -0.19 -8.20
N VAL A 188 45.48 -0.38 -8.27
CA VAL A 188 44.75 -0.74 -9.50
C VAL A 188 44.79 0.40 -10.53
N GLY A 189 44.92 1.65 -10.08
CA GLY A 189 45.06 2.81 -10.96
C GLY A 189 43.78 3.17 -11.70
N PRO A 190 43.84 4.15 -12.63
CA PRO A 190 42.65 4.71 -13.29
C PRO A 190 42.04 3.80 -14.36
N GLU A 191 42.78 2.79 -14.85
CA GLU A 191 42.33 1.88 -15.92
C GLU A 191 41.58 0.65 -15.39
N GLY A 192 41.83 0.25 -14.13
CA GLY A 192 41.13 -0.84 -13.47
C GLY A 192 40.00 -0.37 -12.57
N VAL A 193 39.25 -1.30 -11.98
CA VAL A 193 38.03 -1.02 -11.21
C VAL A 193 37.99 -1.84 -9.92
N VAL A 194 37.62 -1.21 -8.80
CA VAL A 194 37.42 -1.86 -7.51
C VAL A 194 35.94 -1.85 -7.14
N TYR A 195 35.29 -3.00 -7.24
CA TYR A 195 33.92 -3.21 -6.74
C TYR A 195 33.99 -3.47 -5.23
N ALA A 196 33.46 -2.56 -4.42
CA ALA A 196 33.64 -2.57 -2.97
C ALA A 196 32.31 -2.90 -2.25
N VAL A 197 32.18 -4.15 -1.79
CA VAL A 197 30.96 -4.67 -1.15
C VAL A 197 31.02 -4.51 0.37
N GLU A 198 30.00 -3.88 0.95
CA GLU A 198 29.85 -3.67 2.39
C GLU A 198 28.38 -3.78 2.81
N PHE A 199 28.09 -4.46 3.93
CA PHE A 199 26.73 -4.65 4.42
C PHE A 199 26.26 -3.50 5.34
N SER A 200 27.16 -2.89 6.10
CA SER A 200 26.85 -1.83 7.05
C SER A 200 26.50 -0.51 6.34
N LEU A 201 25.24 -0.07 6.45
CA LEU A 201 24.78 1.25 5.99
C LEU A 201 25.60 2.42 6.54
N ARG A 202 26.20 2.28 7.73
CA ARG A 202 27.09 3.31 8.31
C ARG A 202 28.42 3.35 7.57
N SER A 203 29.08 2.19 7.43
CA SER A 203 30.36 2.05 6.72
C SER A 203 30.22 2.42 5.24
N GLY A 204 29.09 2.02 4.62
CA GLY A 204 28.73 2.36 3.24
C GLY A 204 28.64 3.86 2.97
N ARG A 205 28.23 4.70 3.94
CA ARG A 205 28.24 6.16 3.78
C ARG A 205 29.67 6.71 3.67
N ASP A 206 30.58 6.22 4.49
CA ASP A 206 31.99 6.61 4.45
C ASP A 206 32.66 6.11 3.15
N LEU A 207 32.35 4.86 2.76
CA LEU A 207 32.80 4.25 1.51
C LEU A 207 32.31 5.02 0.26
N ILE A 208 31.03 5.42 0.23
CA ILE A 208 30.46 6.27 -0.84
C ILE A 208 31.13 7.65 -0.86
N SER A 209 31.41 8.24 0.31
CA SER A 209 32.11 9.53 0.42
C SER A 209 33.54 9.45 -0.16
N MET A 210 34.22 8.33 0.02
CA MET A 210 35.55 8.04 -0.55
C MET A 210 35.46 7.77 -2.06
N ALA A 211 34.49 6.96 -2.51
CA ALA A 211 34.27 6.63 -3.92
C ALA A 211 33.87 7.83 -4.79
N LYS A 212 33.16 8.83 -4.22
CA LYS A 212 32.92 10.13 -4.89
C LYS A 212 34.19 10.85 -5.34
N LYS A 213 35.36 10.49 -4.79
CA LYS A 213 36.66 11.09 -5.10
C LYS A 213 37.57 10.13 -5.86
N ARG A 214 37.51 8.83 -5.57
CA ARG A 214 38.16 7.76 -6.35
C ARG A 214 37.15 7.10 -7.27
N THR A 215 37.00 7.66 -8.47
CA THR A 215 36.03 7.24 -9.50
C THR A 215 36.22 5.80 -9.99
N ASN A 216 37.37 5.17 -9.75
CA ASN A 216 37.62 3.76 -10.01
C ASN A 216 37.08 2.82 -8.91
N VAL A 217 36.46 3.34 -7.84
CA VAL A 217 35.77 2.55 -6.81
C VAL A 217 34.26 2.60 -7.02
N ILE A 218 33.63 1.42 -7.16
CA ILE A 218 32.19 1.26 -7.24
C ILE A 218 31.69 0.71 -5.90
N PRO A 219 31.06 1.53 -5.04
CA PRO A 219 30.56 1.10 -3.73
C PRO A 219 29.23 0.34 -3.88
N ILE A 220 29.13 -0.83 -3.27
CA ILE A 220 27.97 -1.72 -3.34
C ILE A 220 27.54 -2.02 -1.91
N VAL A 221 26.43 -1.42 -1.47
CA VAL A 221 25.95 -1.53 -0.08
C VAL A 221 24.92 -2.65 0.02
N GLU A 222 25.40 -3.90 0.07
CA GLU A 222 24.58 -5.12 0.09
C GLU A 222 25.29 -6.29 0.82
N ASP A 223 24.52 -7.32 1.16
CA ASP A 223 25.00 -8.53 1.85
C ASP A 223 25.78 -9.45 0.89
N ALA A 224 27.09 -9.59 1.14
CA ALA A 224 28.00 -10.44 0.40
C ALA A 224 27.58 -11.93 0.31
N ARG A 225 26.70 -12.41 1.19
CA ARG A 225 26.10 -13.75 1.11
C ARG A 225 25.15 -13.92 -0.07
N THR A 226 24.70 -12.82 -0.69
CA THR A 226 23.64 -12.79 -1.72
C THR A 226 24.09 -12.14 -3.06
N PRO A 227 25.12 -12.67 -3.74
CA PRO A 227 25.64 -12.14 -5.00
C PRO A 227 24.59 -11.97 -6.10
N GLN A 228 23.54 -12.79 -6.10
CA GLN A 228 22.42 -12.69 -7.04
C GLN A 228 21.69 -11.34 -7.02
N LYS A 229 21.76 -10.57 -5.92
CA LYS A 229 21.15 -9.23 -5.84
C LYS A 229 21.95 -8.20 -6.63
N TYR A 230 23.26 -8.10 -6.37
CA TYR A 230 24.14 -7.11 -6.98
C TYR A 230 24.76 -7.56 -8.31
N ARG A 231 24.39 -8.75 -8.82
CA ARG A 231 24.89 -9.30 -10.10
C ARG A 231 24.73 -8.41 -11.34
N MET A 232 23.87 -7.39 -11.29
CA MET A 232 23.68 -6.43 -12.37
C MET A 232 24.62 -5.21 -12.30
N LEU A 233 25.40 -5.08 -11.23
CA LEU A 233 26.29 -3.94 -10.97
C LEU A 233 27.78 -4.25 -11.24
N LEU A 234 28.15 -5.53 -11.38
CA LEU A 234 29.52 -5.97 -11.64
C LEU A 234 29.65 -6.61 -13.02
N SER A 235 30.85 -6.46 -13.59
CA SER A 235 31.35 -7.34 -14.65
C SER A 235 32.27 -8.41 -14.05
N THR A 236 32.68 -9.41 -14.83
CA THR A 236 33.65 -10.41 -14.39
C THR A 236 34.95 -9.75 -13.91
N VAL A 237 35.47 -10.25 -12.79
CA VAL A 237 36.67 -9.71 -12.11
C VAL A 237 37.88 -10.63 -12.26
N ASP A 238 39.07 -10.05 -12.18
CA ASP A 238 40.34 -10.76 -12.23
C ASP A 238 40.72 -11.37 -10.87
N VAL A 239 40.36 -10.67 -9.79
CA VAL A 239 40.74 -11.01 -8.41
C VAL A 239 39.58 -10.75 -7.44
N ILE A 240 39.35 -11.65 -6.49
CA ILE A 240 38.55 -11.38 -5.29
C ILE A 240 39.50 -11.17 -4.11
N PHE A 241 39.31 -10.09 -3.37
CA PHE A 241 39.91 -9.89 -2.05
C PHE A 241 38.84 -9.93 -0.98
N ALA A 242 39.02 -10.71 0.09
CA ALA A 242 38.02 -10.90 1.13
C ALA A 242 38.58 -10.62 2.53
N ASP A 243 38.02 -9.60 3.19
CA ASP A 243 38.22 -9.27 4.61
C ASP A 243 36.86 -9.29 5.33
N VAL A 244 36.19 -10.43 5.22
CA VAL A 244 34.89 -10.71 5.84
C VAL A 244 35.08 -11.25 7.26
N ALA A 245 34.24 -10.83 8.20
CA ALA A 245 34.37 -11.15 9.63
C ALA A 245 33.33 -12.16 10.14
N GLN A 246 32.54 -12.73 9.23
CA GLN A 246 31.53 -13.76 9.46
C GLN A 246 32.19 -15.12 9.77
N PRO A 247 31.45 -16.13 10.29
CA PRO A 247 31.96 -17.48 10.46
C PRO A 247 32.05 -18.29 9.16
N ASP A 248 31.22 -18.01 8.15
CA ASP A 248 31.12 -18.78 6.90
C ASP A 248 31.95 -18.18 5.75
N GLN A 249 33.21 -17.84 6.02
CA GLN A 249 34.06 -17.02 5.14
C GLN A 249 34.35 -17.70 3.79
N ALA A 250 34.91 -18.92 3.80
CA ALA A 250 35.18 -19.68 2.58
C ALA A 250 33.93 -19.85 1.70
N ARG A 251 32.75 -20.05 2.32
CA ARG A 251 31.46 -20.21 1.62
C ARG A 251 30.98 -18.92 0.95
N ILE A 252 31.11 -17.78 1.63
CA ILE A 252 30.80 -16.44 1.05
C ILE A 252 31.70 -16.17 -0.15
N VAL A 253 32.99 -16.48 -0.01
CA VAL A 253 34.01 -16.26 -1.04
C VAL A 253 33.78 -17.16 -2.26
N ALA A 254 33.52 -18.45 -2.05
CA ALA A 254 33.17 -19.40 -3.12
C ALA A 254 31.92 -18.94 -3.90
N HIS A 255 30.83 -18.60 -3.20
CA HIS A 255 29.58 -18.17 -3.84
C HIS A 255 29.72 -16.84 -4.63
N ASN A 256 30.63 -15.95 -4.23
CA ASN A 256 30.96 -14.76 -5.04
C ASN A 256 31.84 -15.12 -6.25
N ALA A 257 32.76 -16.07 -6.11
CA ALA A 257 33.62 -16.51 -7.18
C ALA A 257 32.84 -17.19 -8.31
N GLU A 258 31.86 -18.03 -8.00
CA GLU A 258 30.96 -18.67 -8.97
C GLU A 258 30.23 -17.68 -9.90
N TYR A 259 29.89 -16.48 -9.40
CA TYR A 259 29.17 -15.47 -10.15
C TYR A 259 30.07 -14.47 -10.88
N PHE A 260 31.25 -14.15 -10.34
CA PHE A 260 32.04 -13.00 -10.78
C PHE A 260 33.49 -13.29 -11.15
N LEU A 261 34.11 -14.35 -10.63
CA LEU A 261 35.53 -14.61 -10.90
C LEU A 261 35.70 -15.23 -12.30
N LYS A 262 36.61 -14.67 -13.10
CA LYS A 262 36.96 -15.27 -14.40
C LYS A 262 37.65 -16.63 -14.23
N SER A 263 37.62 -17.47 -15.27
CA SER A 263 38.49 -18.66 -15.33
C SER A 263 39.97 -18.24 -15.28
N GLY A 264 40.80 -18.94 -14.49
CA GLY A 264 42.15 -18.51 -14.15
C GLY A 264 42.20 -17.24 -13.28
N GLY A 265 41.09 -16.82 -12.68
CA GLY A 265 41.02 -15.78 -11.66
C GLY A 265 41.53 -16.28 -10.31
N HIS A 266 41.96 -15.34 -9.47
CA HIS A 266 42.61 -15.61 -8.19
C HIS A 266 41.83 -14.99 -7.04
N ILE A 267 41.96 -15.57 -5.85
CA ILE A 267 41.27 -15.13 -4.64
C ILE A 267 42.30 -14.99 -3.51
N VAL A 268 42.23 -13.90 -2.77
CA VAL A 268 43.05 -13.61 -1.59
C VAL A 268 42.11 -13.40 -0.40
N ILE A 269 42.09 -14.35 0.53
CA ILE A 269 41.20 -14.36 1.70
C ILE A 269 41.98 -14.10 2.99
N SER A 270 41.48 -13.21 3.84
CA SER A 270 42.01 -12.91 5.17
C SER A 270 41.24 -13.69 6.24
N ILE A 271 41.69 -14.89 6.55
CA ILE A 271 41.05 -15.77 7.53
C ILE A 271 41.38 -15.29 8.95
N LYS A 272 40.35 -15.07 9.77
CA LYS A 272 40.48 -14.72 11.19
C LYS A 272 39.91 -15.83 12.07
N ALA A 273 40.78 -16.58 12.74
CA ALA A 273 40.38 -17.78 13.47
C ALA A 273 39.28 -17.51 14.53
N SER A 274 39.49 -16.48 15.35
CA SER A 274 38.58 -16.09 16.46
C SER A 274 37.22 -15.52 16.03
N CYS A 275 36.97 -15.32 14.72
CA CYS A 275 35.65 -14.98 14.18
C CYS A 275 34.88 -16.19 13.60
N ILE A 276 35.58 -17.31 13.38
CA ILE A 276 35.01 -18.56 12.86
C ILE A 276 34.75 -19.52 14.02
N ASP A 277 35.75 -19.73 14.87
CA ASP A 277 35.69 -20.61 16.04
C ASP A 277 36.69 -20.10 17.09
N SER A 278 36.17 -19.54 18.18
CA SER A 278 36.97 -19.03 19.30
C SER A 278 37.35 -20.10 20.32
N THR A 279 36.98 -21.36 20.10
CA THR A 279 37.25 -22.49 21.00
C THR A 279 38.37 -23.40 20.50
N ALA A 280 38.60 -23.46 19.18
CA ALA A 280 39.69 -24.19 18.56
C ALA A 280 41.00 -23.37 18.48
N PRO A 281 42.18 -24.01 18.45
CA PRO A 281 43.45 -23.33 18.19
C PRO A 281 43.49 -22.79 16.75
N PRO A 282 44.09 -21.61 16.48
CA PRO A 282 44.03 -20.96 15.16
C PRO A 282 44.47 -21.83 13.99
N GLU A 283 45.53 -22.64 14.18
CA GLU A 283 46.05 -23.57 13.16
C GLU A 283 44.98 -24.56 12.66
N ALA A 284 44.15 -25.09 13.57
CA ALA A 284 43.05 -25.98 13.21
C ALA A 284 41.90 -25.23 12.50
N VAL A 285 41.69 -23.95 12.81
CA VAL A 285 40.70 -23.12 12.10
C VAL A 285 41.17 -22.85 10.67
N PHE A 286 42.45 -22.49 10.48
CA PHE A 286 43.02 -22.25 9.15
C PHE A 286 42.99 -23.51 8.29
N ALA A 287 43.34 -24.69 8.84
CA ALA A 287 43.27 -25.96 8.12
C ALA A 287 41.84 -26.26 7.61
N ARG A 288 40.83 -26.11 8.48
CA ARG A 288 39.41 -26.35 8.10
C ARG A 288 38.93 -25.42 6.98
N GLU A 289 39.22 -24.12 7.04
CA GLU A 289 38.83 -23.20 5.95
C GLU A 289 39.56 -23.52 4.63
N VAL A 290 40.84 -23.92 4.68
CA VAL A 290 41.59 -24.37 3.49
C VAL A 290 40.98 -25.63 2.88
N ASP A 291 40.48 -26.56 3.69
CA ASP A 291 39.76 -27.74 3.21
C ASP A 291 38.38 -27.41 2.63
N VAL A 292 37.61 -26.48 3.23
CA VAL A 292 36.34 -25.98 2.65
C VAL A 292 36.58 -25.29 1.29
N LEU A 293 37.70 -24.57 1.13
CA LEU A 293 38.09 -23.99 -0.16
C LEU A 293 38.44 -25.08 -1.19
N ARG A 294 39.12 -26.16 -0.79
CA ARG A 294 39.41 -27.33 -1.65
C ARG A 294 38.13 -28.04 -2.10
N GLU A 295 37.19 -28.31 -1.18
CA GLU A 295 35.87 -28.87 -1.49
C GLU A 295 35.10 -27.97 -2.49
N SER A 296 35.27 -26.65 -2.35
CA SER A 296 34.69 -25.63 -3.24
C SER A 296 35.43 -25.46 -4.58
N LYS A 297 36.36 -26.37 -4.95
CA LYS A 297 37.19 -26.35 -6.18
C LYS A 297 38.20 -25.21 -6.29
N PHE A 298 38.63 -24.64 -5.17
CA PHE A 298 39.75 -23.70 -5.13
C PHE A 298 41.03 -24.39 -4.69
N LYS A 299 42.08 -24.24 -5.49
CA LYS A 299 43.41 -24.77 -5.21
C LYS A 299 44.21 -23.75 -4.40
N PRO A 300 44.56 -24.03 -3.13
CA PRO A 300 45.44 -23.15 -2.37
C PRO A 300 46.85 -23.14 -2.96
N ILE A 301 47.42 -21.94 -3.05
CA ILE A 301 48.76 -21.66 -3.59
C ILE A 301 49.74 -21.39 -2.44
N GLU A 302 49.38 -20.46 -1.55
CA GLU A 302 50.22 -19.97 -0.46
C GLU A 302 49.35 -19.62 0.77
N GLN A 303 49.95 -19.72 1.95
CA GLN A 303 49.37 -19.29 3.22
C GLN A 303 50.44 -18.57 4.03
N VAL A 304 50.12 -17.38 4.54
CA VAL A 304 51.04 -16.51 5.30
C VAL A 304 50.32 -15.99 6.55
N THR A 305 50.88 -16.24 7.73
CA THR A 305 50.37 -15.67 8.99
C THR A 305 50.70 -14.17 9.09
N LEU A 306 49.81 -13.38 9.70
CA LEU A 306 49.95 -11.92 9.76
C LEU A 306 50.68 -11.38 10.99
N GLU A 307 51.35 -12.23 11.76
CA GLU A 307 52.19 -11.79 12.87
C GLU A 307 53.44 -11.04 12.35
N PRO A 308 53.90 -9.96 13.01
CA PRO A 308 53.45 -9.43 14.30
C PRO A 308 52.35 -8.35 14.19
N TYR A 309 51.72 -8.16 13.03
CA TYR A 309 50.77 -7.07 12.77
C TYR A 309 49.35 -7.36 13.27
N GLU A 310 48.84 -8.57 12.99
CA GLU A 310 47.51 -9.05 13.35
C GLU A 310 47.60 -10.47 13.90
N ARG A 311 47.22 -10.66 15.17
CA ARG A 311 47.21 -11.99 15.83
C ARG A 311 46.04 -12.85 15.35
N ASP A 312 46.20 -14.16 15.35
CA ASP A 312 45.16 -15.14 14.99
C ASP A 312 44.57 -14.95 13.57
N HIS A 313 45.34 -14.32 12.67
CA HIS A 313 45.00 -14.11 11.27
C HIS A 313 46.01 -14.77 10.32
N ALA A 314 45.50 -15.33 9.22
CA ALA A 314 46.29 -15.81 8.10
C ALA A 314 45.69 -15.33 6.77
N MET A 315 46.55 -14.88 5.87
CA MET A 315 46.21 -14.70 4.46
C MET A 315 46.38 -16.03 3.74
N VAL A 316 45.40 -16.40 2.92
CA VAL A 316 45.51 -17.53 1.99
C VAL A 316 45.23 -17.03 0.59
N THR A 317 46.08 -17.41 -0.37
CA THR A 317 45.84 -17.18 -1.79
C THR A 317 45.43 -18.49 -2.46
N VAL A 318 44.33 -18.48 -3.19
CA VAL A 318 43.80 -19.64 -3.92
C VAL A 318 43.50 -19.29 -5.38
N ALA A 319 43.62 -20.26 -6.29
CA ALA A 319 43.17 -20.14 -7.68
C ALA A 319 41.96 -21.04 -7.95
N LEU A 320 41.13 -20.65 -8.91
CA LEU A 320 39.99 -21.45 -9.39
C LEU A 320 40.48 -22.60 -10.28
N ASP A 321 40.33 -23.85 -9.82
CA ASP A 321 40.77 -25.04 -10.56
C ASP A 321 39.62 -25.61 -11.42
N LEU A 322 39.43 -24.98 -12.59
CA LEU A 322 38.65 -25.53 -13.68
C LEU A 322 39.61 -26.37 -14.55
N GLY A 323 39.56 -27.69 -14.35
CA GLY A 323 40.49 -28.63 -14.96
C GLY A 323 40.65 -28.49 -16.48
N THR A 324 41.85 -28.82 -16.96
CA THR A 324 42.31 -28.61 -18.34
C THR A 324 41.34 -29.14 -19.40
N PRO A 325 41.09 -28.39 -20.49
CA PRO A 325 40.41 -28.94 -21.66
C PRO A 325 41.26 -30.06 -22.27
N PHE A 326 40.59 -31.07 -22.82
CA PHE A 326 41.21 -32.12 -23.64
C PHE A 326 41.00 -31.78 -25.11
N ASP A 327 42.08 -31.81 -25.90
CA ASP A 327 42.03 -31.79 -27.36
C ASP A 327 41.78 -33.22 -27.91
N ASP A 328 41.16 -33.30 -29.09
CA ASP A 328 41.27 -34.31 -30.18
C ASP A 328 41.27 -35.83 -29.84
N ASP A 329 40.51 -36.74 -30.48
CA ASP A 329 39.54 -36.66 -31.60
C ASP A 329 38.66 -37.96 -31.61
N PRO A 330 38.09 -38.43 -32.74
CA PRO A 330 36.70 -38.26 -33.13
C PRO A 330 35.78 -39.41 -32.71
N ARG A 331 34.49 -39.11 -32.46
CA ARG A 331 33.37 -40.07 -32.71
C ARG A 331 32.15 -39.40 -33.33
N SER A 332 31.44 -40.20 -34.12
CA SER A 332 30.41 -39.78 -35.07
C SER A 332 29.03 -39.56 -34.47
N SER A 333 28.18 -38.88 -35.25
CA SER A 333 26.75 -38.68 -35.02
C SER A 333 25.93 -39.98 -34.92
N SER A 334 25.15 -40.12 -33.86
CA SER A 334 23.86 -40.82 -33.83
C SER A 334 23.00 -40.31 -32.66
N ASP A 335 21.73 -40.71 -32.64
CA ASP A 335 20.88 -40.79 -31.44
C ASP A 335 20.41 -39.47 -30.79
N PHE A 336 19.71 -38.67 -31.60
CA PHE A 336 18.49 -38.00 -31.12
C PHE A 336 17.34 -39.01 -31.24
N GLU A 337 16.62 -39.33 -30.15
CA GLU A 337 15.47 -40.24 -30.17
C GLU A 337 14.20 -39.53 -29.66
N GLU A 338 13.07 -39.76 -30.34
CA GLU A 338 11.80 -39.04 -30.12
C GLU A 338 10.87 -39.74 -29.12
N ILE A 339 9.98 -38.98 -28.48
CA ILE A 339 8.92 -39.52 -27.61
C ILE A 339 7.53 -39.13 -28.18
N PRO A 340 6.80 -40.06 -28.84
CA PRO A 340 5.49 -39.79 -29.43
C PRO A 340 4.31 -40.06 -28.48
N HIS A 341 3.19 -39.36 -28.71
CA HIS A 341 1.92 -39.56 -28.00
C HIS A 341 1.13 -40.79 -28.51
N PRO A 342 0.34 -41.47 -27.65
CA PRO A 342 -0.57 -42.53 -28.08
C PRO A 342 -1.98 -42.03 -28.40
N ALA A 343 -2.55 -42.48 -29.53
CA ALA A 343 -3.97 -42.29 -29.86
C ALA A 343 -4.56 -43.47 -30.68
N SER A 344 -5.39 -44.28 -30.01
CA SER A 344 -6.57 -45.00 -30.55
C SER A 344 -6.47 -46.18 -31.56
N HIS A 345 -7.19 -47.27 -31.17
CA HIS A 345 -8.10 -48.13 -31.96
C HIS A 345 -7.66 -49.45 -32.67
N ASN A 346 -8.51 -50.49 -32.48
CA ASN A 346 -8.75 -51.71 -33.31
C ASN A 346 -7.69 -52.85 -33.25
N ALA A 347 -8.00 -54.16 -33.45
CA ALA A 347 -9.27 -54.92 -33.54
C ALA A 347 -9.12 -56.48 -33.54
N TYR A 348 -10.14 -57.21 -33.02
CA TYR A 348 -10.67 -58.55 -33.45
C TYR A 348 -9.91 -59.93 -33.23
N TRP A 349 -10.72 -61.01 -33.09
CA TRP A 349 -10.44 -62.49 -33.05
C TRP A 349 -9.61 -63.06 -31.85
N SER A 350 -9.76 -64.30 -31.33
CA SER A 350 -10.85 -65.33 -31.33
C SER A 350 -10.64 -66.45 -30.25
N GLN A 351 -11.65 -67.33 -30.03
CA GLN A 351 -11.76 -68.47 -29.07
C GLN A 351 -10.91 -69.75 -29.45
N PRO A 352 -10.86 -70.91 -28.72
CA PRO A 352 -11.80 -71.48 -27.70
C PRO A 352 -11.29 -72.38 -26.51
N SER A 353 -12.24 -72.85 -25.68
CA SER A 353 -12.29 -74.14 -24.91
C SER A 353 -11.41 -74.35 -23.64
N ALA A 354 -11.77 -75.17 -22.63
CA ALA A 354 -13.09 -75.68 -22.15
C ALA A 354 -12.99 -76.36 -20.74
N THR A 355 -14.14 -76.47 -20.03
CA THR A 355 -14.39 -77.28 -18.78
C THR A 355 -13.60 -76.89 -17.51
N ARG A 356 -14.06 -77.04 -16.25
CA ARG A 356 -15.30 -77.55 -15.58
C ARG A 356 -15.26 -77.06 -14.08
N ALA A 357 -16.27 -77.09 -13.21
CA ALA A 357 -17.72 -77.38 -13.28
C ALA A 357 -18.45 -76.87 -12.00
N ARG A 358 -19.77 -76.60 -12.08
CA ARG A 358 -20.82 -76.62 -11.01
C ARG A 358 -20.72 -75.62 -9.84
N ASP A 359 -21.79 -75.05 -9.26
CA ASP A 359 -23.26 -74.93 -9.47
C ASP A 359 -23.75 -73.89 -8.39
N GLU A 360 -24.97 -73.36 -8.19
CA GLU A 360 -26.34 -73.25 -8.80
C GLU A 360 -27.05 -72.14 -7.94
N GLU A 361 -28.04 -71.32 -8.34
CA GLU A 361 -28.57 -70.87 -9.64
C GLU A 361 -29.49 -69.60 -9.44
N LEU A 362 -29.91 -68.92 -10.52
CA LEU A 362 -31.10 -68.03 -10.69
C LEU A 362 -31.21 -66.63 -9.98
N PRO A 363 -32.03 -65.69 -10.53
CA PRO A 363 -32.29 -65.41 -11.95
C PRO A 363 -32.24 -63.91 -12.34
N LEU A 364 -31.99 -63.65 -13.64
CA LEU A 364 -32.21 -62.36 -14.31
C LEU A 364 -33.62 -62.29 -14.92
N HIS A 365 -34.21 -61.09 -15.06
CA HIS A 365 -34.90 -60.73 -16.31
C HIS A 365 -35.14 -59.20 -16.51
N TYR A 366 -35.01 -58.80 -17.78
CA TYR A 366 -35.34 -57.53 -18.46
C TYR A 366 -36.53 -56.71 -17.89
N MET A 367 -36.59 -55.37 -18.00
CA MET A 367 -36.68 -54.60 -19.26
C MET A 367 -36.23 -53.12 -19.16
N SER A 368 -36.01 -52.49 -20.33
CA SER A 368 -35.72 -51.06 -20.53
C SER A 368 -36.98 -50.21 -20.80
N GLU A 369 -36.78 -48.91 -21.09
CA GLU A 369 -37.80 -47.84 -21.12
C GLU A 369 -38.86 -47.93 -22.24
N GLU A 370 -39.93 -48.73 -22.10
CA GLU A 370 -41.12 -48.54 -22.96
C GLU A 370 -42.50 -48.91 -22.36
N LYS A 371 -42.77 -48.60 -21.07
CA LYS A 371 -44.07 -48.94 -20.46
C LYS A 371 -44.62 -47.99 -19.39
N ALA A 372 -44.68 -46.69 -19.66
CA ALA A 372 -45.20 -45.69 -18.72
C ALA A 372 -46.04 -44.53 -19.32
N ARG A 373 -46.88 -44.76 -20.34
CA ARG A 373 -47.88 -43.76 -20.78
C ARG A 373 -49.26 -44.35 -21.11
N ARG A 374 -50.30 -43.59 -20.72
CA ARG A 374 -51.75 -43.79 -20.93
C ARG A 374 -52.42 -44.93 -20.14
N ARG A 375 -53.31 -44.54 -19.22
CA ARG A 375 -54.76 -44.49 -19.50
C ARG A 375 -55.43 -43.32 -18.76
N VAL A 376 -56.52 -42.83 -19.35
CA VAL A 376 -57.44 -41.83 -18.79
C VAL A 376 -58.85 -42.36 -18.99
N THR A 377 -59.75 -42.10 -18.05
CA THR A 377 -61.19 -42.38 -18.17
C THR A 377 -61.98 -41.07 -18.13
N ARG A 378 -62.87 -40.87 -19.11
CA ARG A 378 -64.06 -39.98 -18.99
C ARG A 378 -65.07 -40.70 -18.09
N GLY A 379 -66.05 -40.09 -17.41
CA GLY A 379 -66.82 -38.83 -17.51
C GLY A 379 -68.21 -39.15 -16.92
N PRO A 380 -69.32 -38.40 -17.15
CA PRO A 380 -69.52 -37.00 -17.60
C PRO A 380 -69.75 -36.06 -16.37
N GLY A 381 -70.17 -34.78 -16.43
CA GLY A 381 -70.38 -33.79 -17.51
C GLY A 381 -71.58 -32.86 -17.19
N GLY A 382 -71.49 -31.54 -17.47
CA GLY A 382 -72.66 -30.64 -17.38
C GLY A 382 -72.45 -29.15 -17.02
N ASN A 383 -72.30 -28.31 -18.06
CA ASN A 383 -72.92 -26.97 -18.24
C ASN A 383 -72.64 -25.74 -17.30
N GLY A 384 -72.73 -24.52 -17.87
CA GLY A 384 -72.54 -23.20 -17.20
C GLY A 384 -71.07 -22.78 -17.03
N GLY A 385 -70.59 -21.55 -17.29
CA GLY A 385 -71.23 -20.22 -17.28
C GLY A 385 -71.03 -19.59 -15.90
N GLY A 386 -70.24 -18.54 -15.64
CA GLY A 386 -69.82 -17.38 -16.44
C GLY A 386 -70.06 -16.15 -15.56
N GLY A 387 -69.04 -15.37 -15.19
CA GLY A 387 -69.21 -14.29 -14.20
C GLY A 387 -67.95 -13.44 -13.93
N PHE A 388 -68.18 -12.20 -13.49
CA PHE A 388 -67.17 -11.16 -13.17
C PHE A 388 -67.31 -10.74 -11.69
N ALA A 389 -66.31 -10.03 -11.16
CA ALA A 389 -66.25 -9.46 -9.80
C ALA A 389 -66.22 -10.51 -8.66
N GLY A 390 -65.83 -10.18 -7.41
CA GLY A 390 -65.29 -8.93 -6.87
C GLY A 390 -65.84 -8.65 -5.46
N GLN A 391 -65.16 -7.78 -4.69
CA GLN A 391 -65.47 -7.43 -3.28
C GLN A 391 -65.32 -8.58 -2.24
N VAL A 392 -65.32 -8.32 -0.91
CA VAL A 392 -64.48 -7.43 -0.06
C VAL A 392 -64.81 -7.67 1.44
N SER A 393 -63.78 -7.77 2.29
CA SER A 393 -63.75 -7.48 3.75
C SER A 393 -64.49 -8.32 4.83
N GLU A 394 -63.68 -8.68 5.85
CA GLU A 394 -63.90 -8.53 7.32
C GLU A 394 -64.66 -9.51 8.27
N LYS A 395 -64.09 -9.57 9.50
CA LYS A 395 -64.63 -9.83 10.87
C LYS A 395 -65.19 -11.23 11.19
N ASN A 396 -64.52 -12.06 12.00
CA ASN A 396 -64.26 -11.99 13.46
C ASN A 396 -65.50 -12.20 14.36
N LEU A 397 -65.24 -12.78 15.55
CA LEU A 397 -66.14 -12.99 16.71
C LEU A 397 -67.08 -14.22 16.56
N ASP A 398 -67.37 -15.02 17.60
CA ASP A 398 -66.87 -15.01 18.99
C ASP A 398 -67.15 -16.36 19.72
N TYR A 399 -66.49 -16.58 20.88
CA TYR A 399 -66.96 -17.33 22.07
C TYR A 399 -67.31 -18.86 21.93
N ASP A 400 -67.19 -19.74 22.94
CA ASP A 400 -66.52 -19.71 24.27
C ASP A 400 -66.42 -21.16 24.84
N ALA A 401 -66.04 -21.26 26.12
CA ALA A 401 -66.35 -22.31 27.11
C ALA A 401 -65.29 -23.39 27.42
N TYR A 402 -65.27 -23.77 28.71
CA TYR A 402 -64.34 -24.67 29.39
C TYR A 402 -64.91 -26.09 29.48
N ASP A 403 -64.04 -27.10 29.65
CA ASP A 403 -64.02 -27.91 30.88
C ASP A 403 -62.64 -28.59 31.11
N ASP A 404 -62.50 -29.30 32.23
CA ASP A 404 -61.23 -29.68 32.89
C ASP A 404 -60.70 -31.11 32.59
N GLU A 405 -59.58 -31.45 33.26
CA GLU A 405 -58.93 -32.74 33.48
C GLU A 405 -58.12 -33.41 32.34
N GLY A 406 -57.12 -34.19 32.77
CA GLY A 406 -56.64 -35.35 32.00
C GLY A 406 -55.29 -35.23 31.30
N LYS A 407 -54.21 -35.60 32.02
CA LYS A 407 -52.86 -35.82 31.49
C LYS A 407 -52.83 -36.58 30.15
N ASP A 408 -52.40 -35.94 29.04
CA ASP A 408 -51.68 -36.67 27.98
C ASP A 408 -50.84 -35.75 27.05
N VAL A 409 -49.57 -35.57 27.41
CA VAL A 409 -48.62 -34.66 26.70
C VAL A 409 -48.00 -35.31 25.44
N TYR A 410 -48.46 -36.52 25.04
CA TYR A 410 -47.92 -37.29 23.91
C TYR A 410 -48.98 -37.86 22.95
N SER A 411 -50.03 -37.09 22.64
CA SER A 411 -50.90 -37.41 21.49
C SER A 411 -50.33 -36.85 20.18
N LYS A 412 -50.27 -37.70 19.13
CA LYS A 412 -49.81 -37.28 17.79
C LYS A 412 -50.88 -36.41 17.12
N MET A 413 -50.64 -35.12 16.96
CA MET A 413 -51.56 -34.27 16.22
C MET A 413 -51.58 -34.67 14.74
N LYS A 414 -52.73 -35.18 14.28
CA LYS A 414 -52.98 -35.59 12.89
C LYS A 414 -52.67 -34.44 11.93
N ALA A 415 -52.01 -34.74 10.81
CA ALA A 415 -51.88 -33.79 9.70
C ALA A 415 -53.27 -33.50 9.11
N SER A 416 -53.79 -32.30 9.35
CA SER A 416 -54.96 -31.75 8.67
C SER A 416 -54.54 -31.04 7.38
N ASN A 417 -55.41 -31.05 6.36
CA ASN A 417 -55.06 -30.61 5.01
C ASN A 417 -54.87 -29.08 4.95
N LEU A 418 -53.61 -28.64 4.91
CA LEU A 418 -53.20 -27.30 4.51
C LEU A 418 -52.25 -27.38 3.31
N GLY A 419 -52.35 -26.40 2.40
CA GLY A 419 -51.52 -26.32 1.20
C GLY A 419 -50.03 -26.10 1.49
N PRO A 420 -49.17 -26.11 0.45
CA PRO A 420 -47.71 -26.06 0.62
C PRO A 420 -47.24 -24.76 1.29
N ILE A 421 -46.97 -24.83 2.59
CA ILE A 421 -46.71 -23.68 3.47
C ILE A 421 -45.32 -23.76 4.10
N SER A 422 -44.56 -22.69 3.90
CA SER A 422 -43.44 -22.19 4.72
C SER A 422 -42.17 -23.04 4.88
N SER A 423 -41.11 -22.66 4.17
CA SER A 423 -39.70 -22.89 4.56
C SER A 423 -39.19 -21.83 5.55
N GLY A 424 -39.70 -20.60 5.49
CA GLY A 424 -39.54 -19.64 6.59
C GLY A 424 -40.25 -20.17 7.84
N ARG A 425 -39.72 -19.88 9.03
CA ARG A 425 -40.41 -20.21 10.29
C ARG A 425 -41.83 -19.62 10.27
N PRO A 426 -42.90 -20.43 10.43
CA PRO A 426 -44.23 -19.85 10.61
C PRO A 426 -44.19 -18.95 11.86
N ARG A 427 -44.87 -17.80 11.81
CA ARG A 427 -45.07 -17.00 13.03
C ARG A 427 -45.84 -17.89 14.01
N ARG A 428 -45.15 -18.41 15.02
CA ARG A 428 -45.80 -19.13 16.13
C ARG A 428 -46.86 -18.18 16.72
N PRO A 429 -48.06 -18.66 17.10
CA PRO A 429 -48.94 -17.86 17.93
C PRO A 429 -48.16 -17.43 19.19
N PRO A 430 -48.39 -16.22 19.72
CA PRO A 430 -47.71 -15.78 20.93
C PRO A 430 -47.98 -16.82 22.03
N PRO A 431 -46.94 -17.33 22.72
CA PRO A 431 -47.15 -18.29 23.79
C PRO A 431 -47.95 -17.65 24.93
N PRO A 432 -48.71 -18.43 25.72
CA PRO A 432 -49.40 -17.92 26.89
C PRO A 432 -48.39 -17.28 27.88
N PRO A 433 -48.81 -16.28 28.68
CA PRO A 433 -47.93 -15.61 29.62
C PRO A 433 -47.27 -16.65 30.55
N PRO A 434 -45.94 -16.67 30.69
CA PRO A 434 -45.23 -17.78 31.30
C PRO A 434 -45.52 -17.86 32.80
N THR A 435 -46.04 -19.02 33.21
CA THR A 435 -46.43 -19.33 34.60
C THR A 435 -45.24 -19.60 35.51
N THR A 436 -44.09 -19.93 34.93
CA THR A 436 -42.84 -20.22 35.67
C THR A 436 -41.63 -19.57 35.02
N ILE A 437 -40.59 -19.31 35.81
CA ILE A 437 -39.30 -18.78 35.33
C ILE A 437 -38.69 -19.70 34.25
N ARG A 438 -38.80 -21.02 34.42
CA ARG A 438 -38.33 -22.01 33.43
C ARG A 438 -39.08 -21.88 32.10
N GLU A 439 -40.39 -21.68 32.15
CA GLU A 439 -41.22 -21.45 30.97
C GLU A 439 -40.86 -20.13 30.29
N PHE A 440 -40.66 -19.04 31.04
CA PHE A 440 -40.18 -17.76 30.50
C PHE A 440 -38.87 -17.91 29.73
N PHE A 441 -37.89 -18.66 30.28
CA PHE A 441 -36.63 -18.93 29.59
C PHE A 441 -36.78 -19.80 28.33
N ILE A 442 -37.71 -20.76 28.31
CA ILE A 442 -38.00 -21.60 27.13
C ILE A 442 -38.69 -20.79 26.04
N GLN A 443 -39.66 -19.94 26.40
CA GLN A 443 -40.36 -19.06 25.47
C GLN A 443 -39.43 -18.00 24.84
N ASN A 444 -38.48 -17.47 25.62
CA ASN A 444 -37.54 -16.42 25.18
C ASN A 444 -36.16 -16.95 24.74
N LEU A 445 -35.99 -18.26 24.58
CA LEU A 445 -34.70 -18.93 24.33
C LEU A 445 -33.98 -18.40 23.07
N GLU A 446 -34.71 -17.79 22.14
CA GLU A 446 -34.19 -17.25 20.88
C GLU A 446 -33.54 -15.86 21.05
N HIS A 447 -33.84 -15.16 22.15
CA HIS A 447 -33.28 -13.84 22.50
C HIS A 447 -32.25 -13.90 23.63
N VAL A 448 -32.30 -14.93 24.48
CA VAL A 448 -31.38 -15.07 25.62
C VAL A 448 -29.90 -15.18 25.19
N PRO A 449 -29.48 -16.02 24.23
CA PRO A 449 -28.08 -16.07 23.78
C PRO A 449 -27.58 -14.75 23.16
N PRO A 450 -28.31 -14.07 22.25
CA PRO A 450 -27.95 -12.71 21.81
C PRO A 450 -27.70 -11.73 22.95
N ILE A 451 -28.55 -11.74 23.99
CA ILE A 451 -28.43 -10.83 25.13
C ILE A 451 -27.20 -11.18 25.99
N THR A 452 -26.97 -12.45 26.31
CA THR A 452 -25.79 -12.86 27.11
C THR A 452 -24.48 -12.61 26.36
N TYR A 453 -24.42 -12.92 25.06
CA TYR A 453 -23.27 -12.57 24.23
C TYR A 453 -23.07 -11.06 24.10
N THR A 454 -24.13 -10.26 24.06
CA THR A 454 -24.02 -8.78 24.06
C THR A 454 -23.46 -8.26 25.37
N LEU A 455 -23.93 -8.77 26.53
CA LEU A 455 -23.41 -8.39 27.85
C LEU A 455 -21.93 -8.79 28.03
N LEU A 456 -21.54 -9.99 27.57
CA LEU A 456 -20.14 -10.42 27.54
C LEU A 456 -19.30 -9.58 26.56
N SER A 457 -19.89 -9.13 25.45
CA SER A 457 -19.25 -8.25 24.47
C SER A 457 -19.00 -6.85 25.04
N CYS A 458 -19.98 -6.27 25.74
CA CYS A 458 -19.81 -5.05 26.54
C CYS A 458 -18.70 -5.20 27.57
N TRP A 459 -18.72 -6.28 28.36
CA TRP A 459 -17.71 -6.52 29.39
C TRP A 459 -16.31 -6.63 28.80
N THR A 460 -16.11 -7.51 27.81
CA THR A 460 -14.78 -7.71 27.19
C THR A 460 -14.20 -6.43 26.60
N ARG A 461 -15.00 -5.64 25.89
CA ARG A 461 -14.54 -4.43 25.19
C ARG A 461 -14.37 -3.22 26.12
N PHE A 462 -15.35 -2.92 26.97
CA PHE A 462 -15.29 -1.76 27.86
C PHE A 462 -14.39 -1.97 29.10
N HIS A 463 -14.10 -3.21 29.49
CA HIS A 463 -13.18 -3.50 30.60
C HIS A 463 -11.82 -2.80 30.38
N LYS A 464 -11.46 -1.93 31.33
CA LYS A 464 -10.19 -1.16 31.35
C LYS A 464 -9.91 -0.37 30.05
N ILE A 465 -10.94 0.19 29.41
CA ILE A 465 -10.81 0.94 28.14
C ILE A 465 -10.04 2.28 28.28
N GLY A 466 -10.12 2.91 29.45
CA GLY A 466 -9.32 4.09 29.82
C GLY A 466 -7.96 3.77 30.46
N LYS A 467 -7.42 2.55 30.32
CA LYS A 467 -6.15 2.15 30.94
C LYS A 467 -4.92 2.72 30.23
N ALA A 468 -5.00 2.90 28.90
CA ALA A 468 -4.01 3.67 28.16
C ALA A 468 -4.42 5.15 28.18
N ASP A 469 -3.68 5.95 28.94
CA ASP A 469 -3.72 7.41 28.94
C ASP A 469 -2.93 8.03 27.78
N VAL A 470 -2.30 7.21 26.93
CA VAL A 470 -1.58 7.62 25.71
C VAL A 470 -2.38 7.38 24.43
N VAL A 471 -2.10 8.22 23.42
CA VAL A 471 -2.53 8.07 22.02
C VAL A 471 -1.86 6.83 21.40
N VAL A 472 -2.65 5.84 20.97
CA VAL A 472 -2.11 4.62 20.34
C VAL A 472 -1.97 4.71 18.81
N TRP A 473 -1.44 3.65 18.20
CA TRP A 473 -1.35 3.44 16.75
C TRP A 473 -2.67 3.76 16.03
N ASP A 474 -2.60 4.54 14.95
CA ASP A 474 -3.69 5.13 14.14
C ASP A 474 -4.78 5.95 14.87
N GLU A 475 -4.94 5.84 16.18
CA GLU A 475 -5.71 6.78 17.00
C GLU A 475 -5.10 8.20 16.93
N ALA A 476 -3.79 8.30 16.67
CA ALA A 476 -3.12 9.55 16.30
C ALA A 476 -3.70 10.19 15.01
N HIS A 477 -3.99 9.38 13.99
CA HIS A 477 -4.53 9.84 12.71
C HIS A 477 -6.03 10.12 12.80
N PHE A 478 -6.81 9.14 13.26
CA PHE A 478 -8.27 9.23 13.25
C PHE A 478 -8.83 10.14 14.34
N GLY A 479 -8.16 10.26 15.49
CA GLY A 479 -8.46 11.28 16.50
C GLY A 479 -8.29 12.69 15.94
N LYS A 480 -7.14 12.98 15.30
CA LYS A 480 -6.85 14.25 14.62
C LYS A 480 -7.85 14.59 13.51
N PHE A 481 -8.24 13.60 12.69
CA PHE A 481 -9.30 13.78 11.70
C PHE A 481 -10.68 14.04 12.33
N GLY A 482 -10.93 13.52 13.53
CA GLY A 482 -12.07 13.89 14.37
C GLY A 482 -12.00 15.36 14.81
N SER A 483 -10.85 15.82 15.30
CA SER A 483 -10.58 17.21 15.69
C SER A 483 -10.88 18.19 14.55
N TYR A 484 -10.52 17.86 13.30
CA TYR A 484 -10.81 18.72 12.14
C TYR A 484 -12.31 18.88 11.86
N TYR A 485 -13.17 17.88 12.13
CA TYR A 485 -14.63 18.06 12.03
C TYR A 485 -15.20 18.98 13.11
N LEU A 486 -14.56 19.06 14.28
CA LEU A 486 -14.95 19.95 15.37
C LEU A 486 -14.47 21.39 15.08
N LYS A 487 -13.21 21.55 14.68
CA LYS A 487 -12.60 22.81 14.21
C LYS A 487 -13.19 23.33 12.89
N ARG A 488 -13.87 22.46 12.11
CA ARG A 488 -14.38 22.70 10.74
C ARG A 488 -13.32 23.01 9.67
N GLU A 489 -12.08 22.64 9.95
CA GLU A 489 -10.91 22.81 9.06
C GLU A 489 -10.87 21.73 7.98
N PHE A 490 -10.67 22.10 6.72
CA PHE A 490 -10.56 21.11 5.64
C PHE A 490 -9.23 20.34 5.70
N TYR A 491 -9.33 19.01 5.61
CA TYR A 491 -8.18 18.10 5.53
C TYR A 491 -8.37 17.09 4.40
N PHE A 492 -7.26 16.58 3.89
CA PHE A 492 -7.21 15.50 2.91
C PHE A 492 -6.79 14.20 3.61
N ASP A 493 -7.38 13.08 3.21
CA ASP A 493 -6.99 11.73 3.60
C ASP A 493 -7.51 10.71 2.57
N VAL A 494 -6.84 9.56 2.46
CA VAL A 494 -7.14 8.48 1.50
C VAL A 494 -8.39 7.67 1.82
N HIS A 495 -9.05 7.85 2.98
CA HIS A 495 -10.26 7.12 3.33
C HIS A 495 -11.55 7.95 3.18
N PRO A 496 -12.66 7.34 2.71
CA PRO A 496 -13.97 7.99 2.69
C PRO A 496 -14.43 8.55 4.06
N PRO A 497 -15.32 9.55 4.08
CA PRO A 497 -15.45 10.42 5.25
C PRO A 497 -16.30 9.87 6.40
N LEU A 498 -17.20 8.90 6.17
CA LEU A 498 -18.24 8.54 7.16
C LEU A 498 -17.65 8.06 8.49
N GLY A 499 -16.62 7.19 8.45
CA GLY A 499 -15.99 6.71 9.67
C GLY A 499 -15.34 7.84 10.48
N LYS A 500 -14.68 8.77 9.81
CA LYS A 500 -14.02 9.92 10.46
C LYS A 500 -15.04 10.96 10.94
N MET A 501 -16.17 11.13 10.24
CA MET A 501 -17.32 11.92 10.72
C MET A 501 -17.93 11.30 11.98
N LEU A 502 -17.99 9.97 12.08
CA LEU A 502 -18.45 9.27 13.29
C LEU A 502 -17.44 9.42 14.46
N VAL A 503 -16.12 9.50 14.21
CA VAL A 503 -15.14 9.90 15.23
C VAL A 503 -15.38 11.34 15.69
N GLY A 504 -15.58 12.28 14.77
CA GLY A 504 -15.92 13.68 15.11
C GLY A 504 -17.22 13.79 15.91
N LEU A 505 -18.24 13.01 15.55
CA LEU A 505 -19.50 12.92 16.29
C LEU A 505 -19.32 12.34 17.70
N ALA A 506 -18.50 11.29 17.85
CA ALA A 506 -18.15 10.75 19.17
C ALA A 506 -17.38 11.76 20.03
N GLY A 507 -16.52 12.59 19.43
CA GLY A 507 -15.90 13.74 20.08
C GLY A 507 -16.93 14.76 20.57
N LEU A 508 -17.81 15.21 19.68
CA LEU A 508 -18.87 16.18 19.99
C LEU A 508 -19.79 15.69 21.12
N LEU A 509 -20.24 14.43 21.05
CA LEU A 509 -21.10 13.82 22.07
C LEU A 509 -20.38 13.56 23.40
N ALA A 510 -19.05 13.42 23.39
CA ALA A 510 -18.22 13.31 24.59
C ALA A 510 -17.90 14.67 25.23
N GLY A 511 -18.21 15.80 24.55
CA GLY A 511 -17.86 17.15 25.01
C GLY A 511 -16.44 17.61 24.63
N TYR A 512 -15.81 16.97 23.65
CA TYR A 512 -14.50 17.37 23.11
C TYR A 512 -14.66 18.55 22.12
N ASP A 513 -13.71 19.49 22.15
CA ASP A 513 -13.72 20.75 21.39
C ASP A 513 -12.87 20.72 20.10
N GLY A 514 -12.04 19.68 19.90
CA GLY A 514 -11.10 19.60 18.79
C GLY A 514 -9.73 20.24 19.04
N SER A 515 -9.47 20.80 20.23
CA SER A 515 -8.22 21.52 20.55
C SER A 515 -6.96 20.67 20.34
N PHE A 516 -6.90 19.50 21.01
CA PHE A 516 -5.76 18.57 21.02
C PHE A 516 -5.42 17.97 19.64
N ASP A 517 -4.12 17.89 19.32
CA ASP A 517 -3.62 17.51 17.98
C ASP A 517 -3.30 16.01 17.80
N PHE A 518 -3.55 15.17 18.81
CA PHE A 518 -3.35 13.70 18.78
C PHE A 518 -1.95 13.27 18.29
N ALA A 519 -0.88 13.77 18.94
CA ALA A 519 0.47 13.32 18.64
C ALA A 519 0.68 11.85 19.05
N SER A 520 1.32 11.06 18.18
CA SER A 520 1.55 9.62 18.43
C SER A 520 2.33 9.39 19.73
N GLY A 521 1.76 8.64 20.67
CA GLY A 521 2.38 8.32 21.96
C GLY A 521 2.38 9.46 23.00
N SER A 522 1.75 10.62 22.73
CA SER A 522 1.55 11.64 23.78
C SER A 522 0.46 11.19 24.76
N THR A 523 0.57 11.62 26.01
CA THR A 523 -0.51 11.47 27.00
C THR A 523 -1.69 12.40 26.68
N TYR A 524 -2.89 11.96 27.02
CA TYR A 524 -4.10 12.78 26.98
C TYR A 524 -4.13 13.73 28.18
N PRO A 525 -4.39 15.04 27.99
CA PRO A 525 -4.69 15.95 29.08
C PRO A 525 -6.11 15.71 29.61
N ASP A 526 -6.38 16.09 30.87
CA ASP A 526 -7.68 15.89 31.55
C ASP A 526 -8.87 16.55 30.82
N THR A 527 -8.60 17.51 29.92
CA THR A 527 -9.60 18.18 29.08
C THR A 527 -10.12 17.34 27.92
N VAL A 528 -9.44 16.24 27.54
CA VAL A 528 -9.84 15.40 26.41
C VAL A 528 -10.59 14.16 26.92
N PRO A 529 -11.91 14.01 26.63
CA PRO A 529 -12.73 12.90 27.11
C PRO A 529 -12.51 11.59 26.31
N TYR A 530 -11.24 11.20 26.11
CA TYR A 530 -10.84 10.06 25.28
C TYR A 530 -11.49 8.74 25.71
N VAL A 531 -11.73 8.56 27.01
CA VAL A 531 -12.42 7.37 27.56
C VAL A 531 -13.86 7.27 27.03
N ALA A 532 -14.59 8.39 27.01
CA ALA A 532 -15.95 8.43 26.48
C ALA A 532 -15.98 8.21 24.96
N MET A 533 -15.04 8.84 24.22
CA MET A 533 -14.88 8.62 22.77
C MET A 533 -14.60 7.14 22.45
N ARG A 534 -13.65 6.50 23.17
CA ARG A 534 -13.35 5.07 23.02
C ARG A 534 -14.54 4.19 23.36
N VAL A 535 -15.30 4.48 24.43
CA VAL A 535 -16.55 3.74 24.76
C VAL A 535 -17.57 3.85 23.62
N MET A 536 -17.83 5.06 23.12
CA MET A 536 -18.78 5.26 22.01
C MET A 536 -18.37 4.49 20.75
N LEU A 537 -17.10 4.55 20.35
CA LEU A 537 -16.62 3.86 19.15
C LEU A 537 -16.49 2.35 19.35
N ALA A 538 -16.26 1.88 20.57
CA ALA A 538 -16.27 0.46 20.91
C ALA A 538 -17.67 -0.17 20.84
N THR A 539 -18.77 0.60 20.83
CA THR A 539 -20.13 0.06 20.63
C THR A 539 -20.29 -0.68 19.29
N PHE A 540 -19.63 -0.21 18.23
CA PHE A 540 -19.59 -0.90 16.93
C PHE A 540 -18.93 -2.28 17.07
N GLY A 541 -17.83 -2.36 17.81
CA GLY A 541 -17.18 -3.62 18.18
C GLY A 541 -18.09 -4.52 19.02
N VAL A 542 -18.83 -3.95 19.97
CA VAL A 542 -19.75 -4.70 20.83
C VAL A 542 -20.82 -5.41 19.98
N ALA A 543 -21.39 -4.69 19.01
CA ALA A 543 -22.46 -5.18 18.13
C ALA A 543 -22.00 -6.26 17.13
N MET A 544 -20.70 -6.41 16.84
CA MET A 544 -20.18 -7.50 15.99
C MET A 544 -20.56 -8.89 16.52
N VAL A 545 -20.56 -9.10 17.84
CA VAL A 545 -20.83 -10.41 18.45
C VAL A 545 -22.28 -10.88 18.24
N PRO A 546 -23.33 -10.11 18.61
CA PRO A 546 -24.71 -10.51 18.30
C PRO A 546 -24.99 -10.54 16.80
N LEU A 547 -24.36 -9.69 15.97
CA LEU A 547 -24.43 -9.82 14.51
C LEU A 547 -23.83 -11.15 14.02
N GLY A 548 -22.73 -11.61 14.59
CA GLY A 548 -22.14 -12.92 14.32
C GLY A 548 -23.12 -14.06 14.62
N TRP A 549 -23.75 -14.05 15.80
CA TRP A 549 -24.82 -14.99 16.16
C TRP A 549 -25.99 -14.96 15.17
N TYR A 550 -26.58 -13.78 14.94
CA TYR A 550 -27.75 -13.67 14.06
C TYR A 550 -27.43 -14.00 12.61
N THR A 551 -26.20 -13.75 12.13
CA THR A 551 -25.79 -14.19 10.79
C THR A 551 -25.69 -15.71 10.71
N ALA A 552 -25.15 -16.40 11.73
CA ALA A 552 -25.13 -17.86 11.76
C ALA A 552 -26.55 -18.47 11.75
N VAL A 553 -27.48 -17.86 12.50
CA VAL A 553 -28.90 -18.25 12.52
C VAL A 553 -29.58 -18.04 11.16
N GLU A 554 -29.34 -16.91 10.49
CA GLU A 554 -29.90 -16.66 9.16
C GLU A 554 -29.20 -17.45 8.04
N LEU A 555 -27.95 -17.85 8.23
CA LEU A 555 -27.27 -18.86 7.41
C LEU A 555 -27.71 -20.29 7.74
N GLY A 556 -28.75 -20.48 8.57
CA GLY A 556 -29.40 -21.77 8.85
C GLY A 556 -28.58 -22.78 9.66
N MET A 557 -27.46 -22.36 10.26
CA MET A 557 -26.58 -23.22 11.05
C MET A 557 -27.29 -23.75 12.32
N SER A 558 -26.83 -24.89 12.84
CA SER A 558 -27.33 -25.44 14.11
C SER A 558 -27.00 -24.53 15.30
N GLN A 559 -27.75 -24.68 16.41
CA GLN A 559 -27.54 -23.90 17.63
C GLN A 559 -26.10 -24.00 18.17
N MET A 560 -25.46 -25.18 18.07
CA MET A 560 -24.06 -25.35 18.49
C MET A 560 -23.09 -24.59 17.59
N ALA A 561 -23.34 -24.53 16.27
CA ALA A 561 -22.57 -23.72 15.35
C ALA A 561 -22.81 -22.21 15.52
N CYS A 562 -24.04 -21.78 15.83
CA CYS A 562 -24.34 -20.39 16.19
C CYS A 562 -23.58 -19.94 17.45
N HIS A 563 -23.56 -20.79 18.49
CA HIS A 563 -22.74 -20.56 19.69
C HIS A 563 -21.24 -20.50 19.37
N LEU A 564 -20.76 -21.34 18.45
CA LEU A 564 -19.36 -21.38 18.03
C LEU A 564 -18.95 -20.10 17.28
N VAL A 565 -19.74 -19.61 16.31
CA VAL A 565 -19.51 -18.32 15.63
C VAL A 565 -19.49 -17.18 16.65
N ALA A 566 -20.50 -17.09 17.51
CA ALA A 566 -20.59 -16.03 18.51
C ALA A 566 -19.41 -16.05 19.49
N LEU A 567 -18.98 -17.22 19.93
CA LEU A 567 -17.81 -17.39 20.79
C LEU A 567 -16.51 -16.99 20.09
N MET A 568 -16.32 -17.35 18.82
CA MET A 568 -15.12 -16.96 18.05
C MET A 568 -15.07 -15.44 17.80
N VAL A 569 -16.20 -14.77 17.59
CA VAL A 569 -16.27 -13.30 17.45
C VAL A 569 -16.11 -12.57 18.79
N LEU A 570 -16.50 -13.20 19.91
CA LEU A 570 -16.27 -12.68 21.25
C LEU A 570 -14.81 -12.84 21.72
N CYS A 571 -14.19 -13.98 21.42
CA CYS A 571 -12.92 -14.44 21.99
C CYS A 571 -11.72 -14.35 21.01
N ASP A 572 -11.82 -13.60 19.91
CA ASP A 572 -10.63 -13.21 19.15
C ASP A 572 -9.96 -11.96 19.74
N VAL A 573 -8.67 -12.08 20.07
CA VAL A 573 -7.88 -11.02 20.69
C VAL A 573 -7.60 -9.85 19.73
N ALA A 574 -7.56 -10.06 18.41
CA ALA A 574 -7.33 -8.97 17.46
C ALA A 574 -8.59 -8.13 17.20
N TRP A 575 -9.75 -8.77 16.99
CA TRP A 575 -11.04 -8.06 16.96
C TRP A 575 -11.30 -7.33 18.29
N LEU A 576 -10.92 -7.91 19.43
CA LEU A 576 -11.00 -7.23 20.72
C LEU A 576 -10.04 -6.02 20.80
N CYS A 577 -8.79 -6.16 20.37
CA CYS A 577 -7.79 -5.08 20.41
C CYS A 577 -8.20 -3.89 19.51
N ILE A 578 -8.49 -4.15 18.23
CA ILE A 578 -8.77 -3.10 17.24
C ILE A 578 -10.07 -2.33 17.55
N SER A 579 -11.01 -2.93 18.27
CA SER A 579 -12.33 -2.33 18.55
C SER A 579 -12.41 -1.54 19.87
N ARG A 580 -11.29 -1.32 20.57
CA ARG A 580 -11.25 -0.58 21.86
C ARG A 580 -10.67 0.84 21.78
N PHE A 581 -10.13 1.24 20.63
CA PHE A 581 -9.45 2.52 20.43
C PHE A 581 -10.19 3.41 19.41
N ILE A 582 -9.79 4.67 19.26
CA ILE A 582 -10.38 5.61 18.28
C ILE A 582 -9.87 5.25 16.88
N LEU A 583 -10.45 4.21 16.28
CA LEU A 583 -10.07 3.62 14.98
C LEU A 583 -11.27 3.47 14.05
N LEU A 584 -11.04 3.49 12.73
CA LEU A 584 -12.10 3.26 11.74
C LEU A 584 -12.48 1.78 11.58
N ASP A 585 -11.55 0.87 11.87
CA ASP A 585 -11.71 -0.53 11.55
C ASP A 585 -12.81 -1.22 12.38
N SER A 586 -13.16 -0.69 13.57
CA SER A 586 -14.35 -1.12 14.32
C SER A 586 -15.66 -0.89 13.55
N MET A 587 -15.78 0.26 12.88
CA MET A 587 -16.94 0.64 12.07
C MET A 587 -16.96 -0.13 10.74
N LEU A 588 -15.80 -0.30 10.12
CA LEU A 588 -15.64 -1.13 8.91
C LEU A 588 -16.08 -2.58 9.17
N LEU A 589 -15.62 -3.17 10.27
CA LEU A 589 -16.00 -4.52 10.68
C LEU A 589 -17.50 -4.60 10.97
N PHE A 590 -18.06 -3.66 11.74
CA PHE A 590 -19.50 -3.60 12.02
C PHE A 590 -20.36 -3.53 10.76
N PHE A 591 -20.05 -2.64 9.81
CA PHE A 591 -20.81 -2.57 8.55
C PHE A 591 -20.53 -3.75 7.61
N THR A 592 -19.36 -4.39 7.68
CA THR A 592 -19.09 -5.65 6.96
C THR A 592 -19.99 -6.78 7.48
N PHE A 593 -20.04 -6.99 8.80
CA PHE A 593 -20.90 -7.98 9.46
C PHE A 593 -22.38 -7.68 9.17
N THR A 594 -22.80 -6.40 9.26
CA THR A 594 -24.17 -5.97 8.95
C THR A 594 -24.54 -6.25 7.49
N THR A 595 -23.61 -6.07 6.55
CA THR A 595 -23.85 -6.34 5.12
C THR A 595 -24.09 -7.82 4.86
N VAL A 596 -23.28 -8.72 5.45
CA VAL A 596 -23.46 -10.18 5.32
C VAL A 596 -24.75 -10.64 6.02
N PHE A 597 -25.07 -10.08 7.20
CA PHE A 597 -26.33 -10.33 7.90
C PHE A 597 -27.55 -9.93 7.05
N CYS A 598 -27.56 -8.72 6.48
CA CYS A 598 -28.66 -8.26 5.63
C CYS A 598 -28.78 -9.08 4.33
N MET A 599 -27.65 -9.52 3.75
CA MET A 599 -27.64 -10.43 2.59
C MET A 599 -28.25 -11.80 2.93
N ALA A 600 -27.92 -12.39 4.08
CA ALA A 600 -28.52 -13.66 4.54
C ALA A 600 -30.02 -13.50 4.84
N LYS A 601 -30.43 -12.40 5.49
CA LYS A 601 -31.83 -12.03 5.68
C LYS A 601 -32.60 -11.90 4.36
N PHE A 602 -31.98 -11.28 3.35
CA PHE A 602 -32.55 -11.12 2.01
C PHE A 602 -32.69 -12.46 1.28
N HIS A 603 -31.67 -13.33 1.35
CA HIS A 603 -31.72 -14.70 0.83
C HIS A 603 -32.92 -15.47 1.38
N ASN A 604 -33.13 -15.43 2.70
CA ASN A 604 -34.26 -16.09 3.37
C ASN A 604 -35.66 -15.59 2.94
N GLN A 605 -35.76 -14.47 2.20
CA GLN A 605 -37.01 -13.97 1.63
C GLN A 605 -37.17 -14.24 0.13
N GLN A 606 -36.24 -14.92 -0.56
CA GLN A 606 -36.34 -15.22 -2.01
C GLN A 606 -37.70 -15.81 -2.42
N TYR A 607 -38.20 -16.78 -1.64
CA TYR A 607 -39.50 -17.45 -1.84
C TYR A 607 -40.71 -16.53 -1.73
N ARG A 608 -40.56 -15.33 -1.15
CA ARG A 608 -41.59 -14.28 -1.03
C ARG A 608 -41.09 -12.96 -1.63
N SER A 609 -40.54 -13.07 -2.83
CA SER A 609 -40.09 -11.97 -3.67
C SER A 609 -41.12 -10.83 -3.77
N PHE A 610 -40.63 -9.58 -3.70
CA PHE A 610 -41.42 -8.34 -3.66
C PHE A 610 -42.36 -8.14 -2.46
N SER A 611 -42.32 -8.98 -1.43
CA SER A 611 -42.95 -8.69 -0.13
C SER A 611 -42.29 -7.50 0.58
N PHE A 612 -42.96 -6.94 1.61
CA PHE A 612 -42.40 -5.87 2.42
C PHE A 612 -41.05 -6.28 3.05
N ASP A 613 -40.97 -7.48 3.65
CA ASP A 613 -39.74 -7.99 4.25
C ASP A 613 -38.63 -8.17 3.21
N TRP A 614 -38.95 -8.64 2.00
CA TRP A 614 -38.00 -8.75 0.89
C TRP A 614 -37.42 -7.39 0.48
N TRP A 615 -38.27 -6.37 0.34
CA TRP A 615 -37.83 -5.00 0.05
C TRP A 615 -37.04 -4.38 1.18
N LEU A 616 -37.45 -4.60 2.44
CA LEU A 616 -36.76 -4.11 3.63
C LEU A 616 -35.33 -4.65 3.69
N TRP A 617 -35.13 -5.97 3.57
CA TRP A 617 -33.79 -6.55 3.65
C TRP A 617 -32.92 -6.26 2.42
N LEU A 618 -33.53 -6.13 1.24
CA LEU A 618 -32.82 -5.66 0.04
C LEU A 618 -32.33 -4.20 0.21
N ALA A 619 -33.19 -3.30 0.70
CA ALA A 619 -32.84 -1.91 0.95
C ALA A 619 -31.83 -1.75 2.10
N MET A 620 -31.95 -2.55 3.17
CA MET A 620 -30.99 -2.58 4.28
C MET A 620 -29.61 -3.12 3.86
N THR A 621 -29.58 -4.10 2.95
CA THR A 621 -28.31 -4.55 2.32
C THR A 621 -27.67 -3.40 1.54
N GLY A 622 -28.45 -2.68 0.73
CA GLY A 622 -28.03 -1.48 0.03
C GLY A 622 -27.53 -0.35 0.94
N TRP A 623 -28.23 -0.11 2.04
CA TRP A 623 -27.84 0.86 3.06
C TRP A 623 -26.50 0.51 3.69
N SER A 624 -26.32 -0.76 4.09
CA SER A 624 -25.08 -1.26 4.69
C SER A 624 -23.89 -1.22 3.72
N ILE A 625 -24.12 -1.51 2.43
CA ILE A 625 -23.12 -1.33 1.35
C ILE A 625 -22.71 0.15 1.23
N GLY A 626 -23.69 1.07 1.24
CA GLY A 626 -23.45 2.51 1.23
C GLY A 626 -22.57 2.95 2.41
N CYS A 627 -22.89 2.49 3.63
CA CYS A 627 -22.11 2.80 4.83
C CYS A 627 -20.70 2.21 4.80
N VAL A 628 -20.54 0.91 4.48
CA VAL A 628 -19.21 0.25 4.53
C VAL A 628 -18.24 0.87 3.52
N CYS A 629 -18.70 1.17 2.30
CA CYS A 629 -17.89 1.86 1.29
C CYS A 629 -17.55 3.30 1.71
N SER A 630 -18.44 3.95 2.46
CA SER A 630 -18.22 5.31 2.98
C SER A 630 -17.28 5.37 4.20
N VAL A 631 -16.85 4.24 4.77
CA VAL A 631 -15.86 4.16 5.85
C VAL A 631 -14.43 3.89 5.32
N LYS A 632 -14.25 2.82 4.52
CA LYS A 632 -12.94 2.42 3.95
C LYS A 632 -13.22 1.68 2.64
N TRP A 633 -12.46 1.92 1.57
CA TRP A 633 -12.68 1.25 0.27
C TRP A 633 -12.53 -0.28 0.28
N VAL A 634 -11.99 -0.86 1.36
CA VAL A 634 -12.06 -2.31 1.66
C VAL A 634 -13.52 -2.82 1.66
N GLY A 635 -14.50 -1.95 1.95
CA GLY A 635 -15.94 -2.24 1.84
C GLY A 635 -16.41 -2.62 0.42
N PHE A 636 -15.65 -2.29 -0.62
CA PHE A 636 -15.95 -2.80 -1.97
C PHE A 636 -15.82 -4.33 -2.06
N PHE A 637 -15.03 -4.99 -1.20
CA PHE A 637 -14.89 -6.45 -1.23
C PHE A 637 -16.15 -7.19 -0.77
N VAL A 638 -16.84 -6.71 0.28
CA VAL A 638 -18.16 -7.24 0.68
C VAL A 638 -19.25 -6.83 -0.33
N THR A 639 -19.08 -5.67 -0.98
CA THR A 639 -19.93 -5.27 -2.11
C THR A 639 -19.79 -6.23 -3.28
N SER A 640 -18.57 -6.68 -3.61
CA SER A 640 -18.32 -7.71 -4.63
C SER A 640 -18.91 -9.07 -4.25
N LEU A 641 -18.93 -9.44 -2.96
CA LEU A 641 -19.60 -10.67 -2.51
C LEU A 641 -21.12 -10.60 -2.74
N VAL A 642 -21.76 -9.51 -2.31
CA VAL A 642 -23.20 -9.29 -2.57
C VAL A 642 -23.46 -9.23 -4.08
N GLY A 643 -22.58 -8.60 -4.86
CA GLY A 643 -22.66 -8.54 -6.31
C GLY A 643 -22.59 -9.92 -6.97
N ALA A 644 -21.63 -10.76 -6.60
CA ALA A 644 -21.50 -12.12 -7.12
C ALA A 644 -22.72 -12.99 -6.78
N TYR A 645 -23.19 -12.94 -5.52
CA TYR A 645 -24.43 -13.58 -5.10
C TYR A 645 -25.65 -13.06 -5.88
N THR A 646 -25.72 -11.76 -6.14
CA THR A 646 -26.82 -11.13 -6.91
C THR A 646 -26.81 -11.54 -8.38
N ILE A 647 -25.63 -11.74 -8.97
CA ILE A 647 -25.47 -12.26 -10.34
C ILE A 647 -25.93 -13.72 -10.42
N GLU A 648 -25.53 -14.57 -9.46
CA GLU A 648 -25.99 -15.96 -9.35
C GLU A 648 -27.51 -16.05 -9.17
N ASP A 649 -28.06 -15.31 -8.21
CA ASP A 649 -29.50 -15.22 -7.92
C ASP A 649 -30.35 -14.73 -9.11
N LEU A 650 -29.79 -13.86 -9.97
CA LEU A 650 -30.39 -13.43 -11.25
C LEU A 650 -30.22 -14.45 -12.37
N TRP A 651 -29.11 -15.18 -12.41
CA TRP A 651 -28.84 -16.23 -13.41
C TRP A 651 -29.75 -17.44 -13.22
N GLU A 652 -29.94 -17.90 -11.97
CA GLU A 652 -30.92 -18.94 -11.63
C GLU A 652 -32.35 -18.52 -12.05
N LYS A 653 -32.69 -17.25 -11.85
CA LYS A 653 -33.98 -16.66 -12.28
C LYS A 653 -34.06 -16.39 -13.78
N PHE A 654 -32.95 -16.45 -14.51
CA PHE A 654 -32.96 -16.51 -15.97
C PHE A 654 -33.22 -17.94 -16.46
N GLY A 655 -32.85 -18.96 -15.67
CA GLY A 655 -33.15 -20.37 -15.94
C GLY A 655 -34.60 -20.81 -15.65
N ASP A 656 -35.35 -20.11 -14.78
CA ASP A 656 -36.75 -20.49 -14.48
C ASP A 656 -37.73 -20.06 -15.56
N LEU A 657 -38.00 -21.00 -16.49
CA LEU A 657 -38.98 -20.89 -17.57
C LEU A 657 -40.43 -20.64 -17.11
N LYS A 658 -40.73 -20.68 -15.80
CA LYS A 658 -42.06 -20.37 -15.25
C LYS A 658 -42.24 -18.89 -14.90
N MET A 659 -41.15 -18.12 -14.73
CA MET A 659 -41.23 -16.72 -14.31
C MET A 659 -41.58 -15.81 -15.50
N SER A 660 -42.43 -14.80 -15.27
CA SER A 660 -42.77 -13.84 -16.33
C SER A 660 -41.61 -12.87 -16.60
N LEU A 661 -41.45 -12.46 -17.88
CA LEU A 661 -40.51 -11.40 -18.26
C LEU A 661 -40.73 -10.11 -17.46
N ARG A 662 -41.98 -9.81 -17.08
CA ARG A 662 -42.32 -8.62 -16.29
C ARG A 662 -41.75 -8.71 -14.87
N ASP A 663 -41.78 -9.88 -14.25
CA ASP A 663 -41.24 -10.10 -12.92
C ASP A 663 -39.71 -10.21 -12.93
N GLN A 664 -39.14 -10.76 -14.01
CA GLN A 664 -37.71 -10.70 -14.28
C GLN A 664 -37.21 -9.25 -14.37
N VAL A 665 -37.87 -8.39 -15.14
CA VAL A 665 -37.53 -6.96 -15.24
C VAL A 665 -37.71 -6.25 -13.88
N ARG A 666 -38.79 -6.53 -13.14
CA ARG A 666 -38.97 -6.00 -11.77
C ARG A 666 -37.83 -6.43 -10.85
N HIS A 667 -37.32 -7.65 -11.00
CA HIS A 667 -36.21 -8.17 -10.22
C HIS A 667 -34.87 -7.49 -10.53
N TRP A 668 -34.59 -7.19 -11.80
CA TRP A 668 -33.44 -6.37 -12.21
C TRP A 668 -33.56 -4.94 -11.66
N VAL A 669 -34.69 -4.27 -11.90
CA VAL A 669 -34.92 -2.88 -11.46
C VAL A 669 -34.80 -2.74 -9.94
N ALA A 670 -35.36 -3.67 -9.16
CA ALA A 670 -35.25 -3.67 -7.70
C ALA A 670 -33.79 -3.80 -7.21
N ARG A 671 -33.02 -4.72 -7.80
CA ARG A 671 -31.60 -4.92 -7.45
C ARG A 671 -30.76 -3.71 -7.85
N ILE A 672 -30.99 -3.11 -9.03
CA ILE A 672 -30.30 -1.88 -9.46
C ILE A 672 -30.61 -0.71 -8.52
N ALA A 673 -31.89 -0.50 -8.18
CA ALA A 673 -32.30 0.59 -7.29
C ALA A 673 -31.70 0.46 -5.88
N CYS A 674 -31.77 -0.73 -5.27
CA CYS A 674 -31.34 -0.94 -3.90
C CYS A 674 -29.85 -1.28 -3.74
N LEU A 675 -29.22 -1.99 -4.68
CA LEU A 675 -27.81 -2.45 -4.54
C LEU A 675 -26.81 -1.64 -5.38
N ILE A 676 -27.28 -0.65 -6.15
CA ILE A 676 -26.39 0.30 -6.87
C ILE A 676 -26.79 1.74 -6.52
N VAL A 677 -28.00 2.17 -6.87
CA VAL A 677 -28.40 3.59 -6.74
C VAL A 677 -28.41 4.05 -5.28
N LEU A 678 -29.02 3.29 -4.37
CA LEU A 678 -29.06 3.61 -2.93
C LEU A 678 -27.65 3.70 -2.30
N PRO A 679 -26.73 2.72 -2.46
CA PRO A 679 -25.34 2.85 -2.04
C PRO A 679 -24.63 4.09 -2.57
N CYS A 680 -24.75 4.38 -3.87
CA CYS A 680 -24.14 5.56 -4.48
C CYS A 680 -24.69 6.86 -3.87
N LEU A 681 -25.99 6.95 -3.61
CA LEU A 681 -26.60 8.10 -2.94
C LEU A 681 -26.09 8.29 -1.50
N ILE A 682 -25.90 7.21 -0.74
CA ILE A 682 -25.34 7.26 0.64
C ILE A 682 -23.87 7.69 0.62
N TYR A 683 -23.09 7.18 -0.34
CA TYR A 683 -21.71 7.57 -0.53
C TYR A 683 -21.59 9.05 -0.90
N MET A 684 -22.36 9.53 -1.89
CA MET A 684 -22.42 10.94 -2.27
C MET A 684 -22.96 11.83 -1.13
N ALA A 685 -23.94 11.36 -0.34
CA ALA A 685 -24.43 12.09 0.83
C ALA A 685 -23.35 12.22 1.92
N SER A 686 -22.54 11.18 2.13
CA SER A 686 -21.42 11.22 3.09
C SER A 686 -20.37 12.26 2.70
N PHE A 687 -20.02 12.37 1.41
CA PHE A 687 -19.15 13.43 0.90
C PHE A 687 -19.81 14.82 0.93
N LYS A 688 -21.13 14.92 0.68
CA LYS A 688 -21.87 16.17 0.80
C LYS A 688 -21.87 16.69 2.24
N MET A 689 -22.05 15.81 3.23
CA MET A 689 -21.93 16.16 4.64
C MET A 689 -20.51 16.59 5.02
N HIS A 690 -19.49 15.87 4.54
CA HIS A 690 -18.08 16.22 4.74
C HIS A 690 -17.77 17.66 4.27
N PHE A 691 -18.14 18.03 3.04
CA PHE A 691 -17.94 19.40 2.53
C PHE A 691 -18.85 20.47 3.19
N LEU A 692 -19.99 20.09 3.76
CA LEU A 692 -20.87 21.02 4.50
C LEU A 692 -20.38 21.28 5.93
N VAL A 693 -19.63 20.36 6.52
CA VAL A 693 -19.06 20.50 7.88
C VAL A 693 -17.66 21.13 7.82
N LEU A 694 -16.81 20.74 6.87
CA LEU A 694 -15.47 21.28 6.70
C LEU A 694 -15.48 22.49 5.77
N ASN A 695 -15.80 23.67 6.32
CA ASN A 695 -15.98 24.90 5.57
C ASN A 695 -14.88 25.97 5.78
N HIS A 696 -13.84 25.66 6.56
CA HIS A 696 -12.65 26.52 6.73
C HIS A 696 -11.44 25.93 6.01
N SER A 697 -10.47 26.78 5.65
CA SER A 697 -9.16 26.35 5.19
C SER A 697 -8.46 25.51 6.26
N GLY A 698 -7.56 24.62 5.83
CA GLY A 698 -6.87 23.67 6.69
C GLY A 698 -5.79 22.92 5.90
N PRO A 699 -4.93 22.13 6.58
CA PRO A 699 -3.65 21.67 6.04
C PRO A 699 -3.73 20.68 4.87
N GLY A 700 -4.94 20.28 4.44
CA GLY A 700 -5.16 19.46 3.25
C GLY A 700 -5.79 20.19 2.06
N ASP A 701 -6.18 21.47 2.17
CA ASP A 701 -6.86 22.18 1.08
C ASP A 701 -5.99 22.34 -0.17
N ALA A 702 -4.66 22.38 0.03
CA ALA A 702 -3.59 22.23 -0.95
C ALA A 702 -3.89 21.23 -2.09
N GLN A 703 -4.39 20.02 -1.76
CA GLN A 703 -4.61 18.94 -2.72
C GLN A 703 -5.93 19.06 -3.51
N MET A 704 -6.77 20.04 -3.18
CA MET A 704 -7.99 20.36 -3.93
C MET A 704 -7.74 21.45 -4.96
N SER A 705 -8.58 21.50 -6.01
CA SER A 705 -8.51 22.57 -7.01
C SER A 705 -8.72 23.95 -6.37
N SER A 706 -8.07 24.99 -6.89
CA SER A 706 -8.12 26.35 -6.34
C SER A 706 -9.54 26.90 -6.18
N LEU A 707 -10.45 26.53 -7.10
CA LEU A 707 -11.86 26.89 -7.06
C LEU A 707 -12.61 26.29 -5.86
N PHE A 708 -12.20 25.12 -5.37
CA PHE A 708 -12.71 24.56 -4.12
C PHE A 708 -12.12 25.29 -2.91
N GLN A 709 -10.82 25.60 -2.92
CA GLN A 709 -10.19 26.37 -1.83
C GLN A 709 -10.82 27.77 -1.68
N ALA A 710 -11.21 28.41 -2.78
CA ALA A 710 -11.91 29.71 -2.79
C ALA A 710 -13.34 29.67 -2.21
N ASN A 711 -13.92 28.49 -2.03
CA ASN A 711 -15.18 28.29 -1.29
C ASN A 711 -14.96 28.15 0.24
N LEU A 712 -13.71 28.01 0.72
CA LEU A 712 -13.38 27.83 2.14
C LEU A 712 -13.11 29.17 2.85
N VAL A 713 -13.63 29.30 4.07
CA VAL A 713 -13.39 30.45 4.95
C VAL A 713 -11.92 30.47 5.40
N GLY A 714 -11.26 31.63 5.27
CA GLY A 714 -9.86 31.83 5.66
C GLY A 714 -8.86 31.93 4.51
N ASN A 715 -9.26 31.65 3.26
CA ASN A 715 -8.41 31.87 2.09
C ASN A 715 -8.48 33.31 1.55
N THR A 716 -7.33 33.87 1.16
CA THR A 716 -7.17 35.24 0.62
C THR A 716 -7.58 35.41 -0.85
N PHE A 717 -8.11 34.37 -1.50
CA PHE A 717 -8.52 34.41 -2.92
C PHE A 717 -9.61 35.43 -3.28
N HIS A 718 -10.22 36.07 -2.27
CA HIS A 718 -11.12 37.20 -2.45
C HIS A 718 -10.39 38.53 -2.73
N GLU A 719 -9.07 38.60 -2.48
CA GLU A 719 -8.21 39.74 -2.77
C GLU A 719 -7.70 39.73 -4.23
N ASN A 720 -7.64 38.54 -4.85
CA ASN A 720 -7.22 38.35 -6.24
C ASN A 720 -7.99 39.27 -7.21
N PRO A 721 -7.32 40.09 -8.03
CA PRO A 721 -7.95 40.72 -9.19
C PRO A 721 -8.41 39.67 -10.21
N LEU A 722 -9.55 39.94 -10.85
CA LEU A 722 -10.23 38.98 -11.71
C LEU A 722 -9.45 38.73 -13.02
N ASP A 723 -9.22 39.76 -13.83
CA ASP A 723 -8.46 39.69 -15.08
C ASP A 723 -6.94 39.71 -14.84
N VAL A 724 -6.18 38.93 -15.61
CA VAL A 724 -4.70 38.84 -15.51
C VAL A 724 -4.02 39.77 -16.53
N ALA A 725 -2.87 40.37 -16.18
CA ALA A 725 -2.10 41.25 -17.06
C ALA A 725 -0.58 41.01 -17.01
N ILE A 726 0.12 41.54 -18.01
CA ILE A 726 1.59 41.62 -18.03
C ILE A 726 2.05 42.60 -16.94
N GLY A 727 3.09 42.22 -16.20
CA GLY A 727 3.58 42.91 -15.01
C GLY A 727 2.97 42.42 -13.69
N SER A 728 1.91 41.60 -13.73
CA SER A 728 1.34 40.99 -12.52
C SER A 728 2.25 39.91 -11.91
N LYS A 729 2.22 39.79 -10.58
CA LYS A 729 2.71 38.61 -9.85
C LYS A 729 1.58 37.58 -9.76
N VAL A 730 1.89 36.31 -10.02
CA VAL A 730 0.93 35.19 -10.06
C VAL A 730 1.53 33.92 -9.46
N THR A 731 0.69 33.06 -8.89
CA THR A 731 1.03 31.64 -8.71
C THR A 731 0.30 30.80 -9.75
N LEU A 732 0.98 29.82 -10.34
CA LEU A 732 0.42 28.91 -11.33
C LEU A 732 0.21 27.54 -10.70
N LYS A 733 -1.00 26.99 -10.78
CA LYS A 733 -1.31 25.63 -10.30
C LYS A 733 -1.62 24.70 -11.46
N ASN A 734 -1.13 23.47 -11.40
CA ASN A 734 -1.50 22.43 -12.35
C ASN A 734 -2.90 21.90 -12.04
N MET A 735 -3.73 21.74 -13.07
CA MET A 735 -5.13 21.33 -12.96
C MET A 735 -5.35 19.82 -13.14
N GLY A 736 -4.27 19.05 -13.31
CA GLY A 736 -4.28 17.58 -13.25
C GLY A 736 -4.59 17.05 -11.84
N TRP A 737 -4.96 15.77 -11.76
CA TRP A 737 -5.33 15.16 -10.48
C TRP A 737 -4.12 14.97 -9.58
N GLY A 738 -4.05 15.72 -8.47
CA GLY A 738 -2.84 15.81 -7.66
C GLY A 738 -1.83 16.82 -8.20
N GLY A 739 -2.27 17.83 -8.96
CA GLY A 739 -1.42 18.94 -9.40
C GLY A 739 -0.93 19.82 -8.24
N GLY A 740 0.33 20.24 -8.31
CA GLY A 740 0.94 21.23 -7.40
C GLY A 740 0.96 22.64 -7.98
N LEU A 741 1.43 23.59 -7.17
CA LEU A 741 1.87 24.92 -7.60
C LEU A 741 3.23 24.80 -8.28
N LEU A 742 3.47 25.60 -9.32
CA LEU A 742 4.75 25.70 -10.02
C LEU A 742 5.79 26.36 -9.10
N HIS A 743 6.84 25.61 -8.75
CA HIS A 743 7.80 25.96 -7.69
C HIS A 743 9.24 25.91 -8.20
N SER A 744 10.12 26.80 -7.70
CA SER A 744 11.53 26.85 -8.10
C SER A 744 12.46 27.26 -6.96
N HIS A 745 13.04 26.29 -6.24
CA HIS A 745 14.01 26.52 -5.16
C HIS A 745 15.46 26.66 -5.67
N VAL A 746 16.39 27.15 -4.85
CA VAL A 746 17.75 27.57 -5.29
C VAL A 746 18.70 26.45 -5.75
N GLN A 747 18.39 25.19 -5.42
CA GLN A 747 19.18 24.03 -5.80
C GLN A 747 19.09 23.76 -7.32
N THR A 748 20.14 23.14 -7.87
CA THR A 748 20.23 22.76 -9.28
C THR A 748 19.96 21.28 -9.51
N TYR A 749 19.64 20.88 -10.74
CA TYR A 749 19.55 19.46 -11.10
C TYR A 749 20.94 18.79 -10.98
N PRO A 750 21.04 17.58 -10.39
CA PRO A 750 22.32 16.86 -10.27
C PRO A 750 22.72 16.07 -11.52
N VAL A 751 21.85 16.06 -12.54
CA VAL A 751 22.01 15.44 -13.86
C VAL A 751 21.18 16.24 -14.86
N GLY A 752 21.53 16.26 -16.14
CA GLY A 752 20.81 17.04 -17.15
C GLY A 752 21.49 18.39 -17.39
N SER A 753 20.75 19.49 -17.27
CA SER A 753 21.28 20.84 -17.58
C SER A 753 22.16 21.48 -16.50
N GLU A 754 22.16 20.93 -15.27
CA GLU A 754 22.71 21.55 -14.05
C GLU A 754 22.15 22.95 -13.73
N GLN A 755 21.01 23.34 -14.34
CA GLN A 755 20.31 24.60 -14.06
C GLN A 755 19.42 24.49 -12.81
N GLN A 756 18.81 25.61 -12.38
CA GLN A 756 17.96 25.64 -11.18
C GLN A 756 16.71 24.76 -11.39
N GLN A 757 16.35 23.96 -10.38
CA GLN A 757 15.24 23.01 -10.45
C GLN A 757 13.88 23.73 -10.56
N VAL A 758 12.96 23.14 -11.33
CA VAL A 758 11.55 23.54 -11.40
C VAL A 758 10.69 22.32 -11.15
N THR A 759 9.76 22.43 -10.20
CA THR A 759 8.96 21.31 -9.70
C THR A 759 7.51 21.73 -9.48
N CYS A 760 6.65 20.77 -9.15
CA CYS A 760 5.34 21.05 -8.56
C CYS A 760 5.35 20.73 -7.06
N TYR A 761 4.97 21.72 -6.25
CA TYR A 761 4.90 21.64 -4.80
C TYR A 761 3.48 21.92 -4.30
N HIS A 762 3.04 21.27 -3.22
CA HIS A 762 1.64 21.37 -2.77
C HIS A 762 1.36 22.52 -1.79
N TYR A 763 2.36 22.97 -1.04
CA TYR A 763 2.20 24.01 -0.03
C TYR A 763 2.55 25.38 -0.62
N LYS A 764 1.81 26.42 -0.20
CA LYS A 764 2.02 27.81 -0.63
C LYS A 764 3.31 28.34 -0.02
N ASP A 765 4.27 28.74 -0.85
CA ASP A 765 5.53 29.37 -0.44
C ASP A 765 5.98 30.49 -1.39
N GLU A 766 6.91 31.35 -0.95
CA GLU A 766 7.45 32.48 -1.75
C GLU A 766 8.24 32.00 -2.99
N ASN A 767 8.50 30.69 -3.11
CA ASN A 767 9.07 30.07 -4.31
C ASN A 767 8.00 29.58 -5.31
N ASN A 768 6.71 29.90 -5.10
CA ASN A 768 5.63 29.73 -6.08
C ASN A 768 5.31 31.01 -6.87
N ASP A 769 5.95 32.13 -6.54
CA ASP A 769 5.67 33.44 -7.14
C ASP A 769 6.38 33.61 -8.48
N TRP A 770 5.60 33.86 -9.53
CA TRP A 770 6.08 34.15 -10.89
C TRP A 770 5.59 35.53 -11.34
N VAL A 771 6.41 36.22 -12.12
CA VAL A 771 6.08 37.52 -12.73
C VAL A 771 5.91 37.33 -14.23
N LEU A 772 4.79 37.83 -14.76
CA LEU A 772 4.48 37.80 -16.20
C LEU A 772 5.20 38.94 -16.91
N LEU A 773 6.20 38.63 -17.73
CA LEU A 773 7.02 39.63 -18.44
C LEU A 773 6.89 39.51 -19.97
N PRO A 774 7.09 40.62 -20.71
CA PRO A 774 7.13 40.58 -22.17
C PRO A 774 8.40 39.87 -22.69
N PRO A 775 8.38 39.36 -23.94
CA PRO A 775 9.56 38.84 -24.64
C PRO A 775 10.74 39.82 -24.66
N TRP A 776 11.97 39.30 -24.84
CA TRP A 776 13.22 40.09 -24.84
C TRP A 776 13.31 41.07 -26.03
N ASP A 777 12.57 40.81 -27.13
CA ASP A 777 12.46 41.68 -28.32
C ASP A 777 11.46 42.84 -28.16
N GLN A 778 10.63 42.82 -27.10
CA GLN A 778 9.65 43.87 -26.80
C GLN A 778 10.20 44.84 -25.75
N ALA A 779 9.63 46.04 -25.70
CA ALA A 779 10.00 47.05 -24.71
C ALA A 779 9.83 46.49 -23.27
N PRO A 780 10.80 46.70 -22.35
CA PRO A 780 10.69 46.24 -20.97
C PRO A 780 9.43 46.76 -20.29
N TYR A 781 8.84 45.94 -19.40
CA TYR A 781 7.67 46.36 -18.63
C TYR A 781 8.02 47.58 -17.74
N SER A 782 7.27 48.66 -17.90
CA SER A 782 7.30 49.82 -17.00
C SER A 782 5.95 49.99 -16.32
N PRO A 783 5.88 50.16 -14.98
CA PRO A 783 4.64 50.41 -14.24
C PRO A 783 3.84 51.63 -14.72
N GLU A 784 4.48 52.57 -15.41
CA GLU A 784 3.85 53.78 -15.95
C GLU A 784 3.04 53.52 -17.22
N THR A 785 3.33 52.43 -17.95
CA THR A 785 2.64 52.08 -19.20
C THR A 785 1.22 51.57 -18.95
N PRO A 786 0.26 51.76 -19.89
CA PRO A 786 -1.11 51.25 -19.73
C PRO A 786 -1.16 49.72 -19.50
N LEU A 787 -2.13 49.25 -18.71
CA LEU A 787 -2.28 47.81 -18.43
C LEU A 787 -2.58 47.01 -19.71
N ARG A 788 -1.68 46.09 -20.07
CA ARG A 788 -1.90 45.07 -21.10
C ARG A 788 -2.39 43.77 -20.45
N TYR A 789 -3.69 43.52 -20.55
CA TYR A 789 -4.32 42.25 -20.18
C TYR A 789 -3.77 41.09 -21.03
N LEU A 790 -3.68 39.91 -20.43
CA LEU A 790 -3.18 38.69 -21.05
C LEU A 790 -4.28 38.01 -21.88
N LYS A 791 -3.98 37.62 -23.12
CA LYS A 791 -4.90 37.01 -24.08
C LYS A 791 -4.43 35.66 -24.61
N ASP A 792 -5.35 34.92 -25.24
CA ASP A 792 -5.06 33.71 -26.02
C ASP A 792 -4.08 34.03 -27.16
N GLY A 793 -2.95 33.33 -27.21
CA GLY A 793 -1.88 33.53 -28.20
C GLY A 793 -0.80 34.55 -27.79
N ASP A 794 -0.87 35.20 -26.63
CA ASP A 794 0.23 36.05 -26.16
C ASP A 794 1.51 35.22 -25.91
N VAL A 795 2.66 35.74 -26.36
CA VAL A 795 3.99 35.21 -26.01
C VAL A 795 4.50 35.97 -24.80
N ILE A 796 4.92 35.24 -23.76
CA ILE A 796 5.39 35.76 -22.48
C ILE A 796 6.69 35.10 -22.04
N ARG A 797 7.34 35.70 -21.04
CA ARG A 797 8.31 35.04 -20.16
C ARG A 797 7.71 34.94 -18.75
N LEU A 798 7.99 33.83 -18.08
CA LEU A 798 7.67 33.62 -16.67
C LEU A 798 8.95 33.76 -15.86
N GLN A 799 9.10 34.85 -15.10
CA GLN A 799 10.26 35.05 -14.24
C GLN A 799 9.92 34.63 -12.81
N HIS A 800 10.72 33.76 -12.20
CA HIS A 800 10.58 33.39 -10.80
C HIS A 800 10.97 34.58 -9.90
N ALA A 801 10.06 35.05 -9.06
CA ALA A 801 10.23 36.29 -8.31
C ALA A 801 11.44 36.26 -7.37
N SER A 802 11.62 35.15 -6.65
CA SER A 802 12.60 35.03 -5.56
C SER A 802 14.03 34.74 -6.03
N THR A 803 14.25 34.29 -7.28
CA THR A 803 15.60 34.10 -7.86
C THR A 803 15.87 34.88 -9.14
N THR A 804 14.88 35.64 -9.66
CA THR A 804 14.91 36.42 -10.91
C THR A 804 15.20 35.62 -12.20
N ARG A 805 15.23 34.29 -12.13
CA ARG A 805 15.47 33.41 -13.29
C ARG A 805 14.21 33.23 -14.13
N ASN A 806 14.38 32.94 -15.41
CA ASN A 806 13.29 32.71 -16.37
C ASN A 806 12.99 31.21 -16.46
N LEU A 807 11.70 30.86 -16.57
CA LEU A 807 11.24 29.51 -16.88
C LEU A 807 11.66 29.13 -18.29
N HIS A 808 12.42 28.05 -18.42
CA HIS A 808 13.21 27.74 -19.61
C HIS A 808 13.06 26.24 -19.97
N SER A 809 13.16 25.87 -21.24
CA SER A 809 13.18 24.47 -21.66
C SER A 809 14.04 24.21 -22.90
N HIS A 810 14.94 23.24 -22.78
CA HIS A 810 15.97 22.90 -23.76
C HIS A 810 15.85 21.42 -24.19
N PRO A 811 16.50 20.97 -25.28
CA PRO A 811 16.39 19.60 -25.79
C PRO A 811 17.16 18.52 -24.99
N ILE A 812 17.21 18.63 -23.66
CA ILE A 812 17.78 17.62 -22.74
C ILE A 812 16.63 16.76 -22.17
N PRO A 813 16.77 15.41 -22.07
CA PRO A 813 15.71 14.56 -21.52
C PRO A 813 15.48 14.77 -20.01
N ALA A 814 14.21 14.95 -19.62
CA ALA A 814 13.83 15.23 -18.22
C ALA A 814 14.35 14.17 -17.21
N PRO A 815 14.61 14.52 -15.94
CA PRO A 815 15.27 13.65 -14.96
C PRO A 815 14.64 12.26 -14.78
N VAL A 816 13.31 12.15 -14.77
CA VAL A 816 12.53 10.91 -14.65
C VAL A 816 11.77 10.63 -15.95
N SER A 817 11.01 11.60 -16.49
CA SER A 817 10.19 11.43 -17.70
C SER A 817 11.02 11.54 -18.99
N LYS A 818 11.90 10.56 -19.25
CA LYS A 818 12.93 10.58 -20.33
C LYS A 818 12.45 10.81 -21.77
N LEU A 819 11.14 10.69 -22.05
CA LEU A 819 10.58 11.04 -23.36
C LEU A 819 10.47 12.58 -23.53
N ASN A 820 10.27 13.30 -22.43
CA ASN A 820 9.97 14.72 -22.37
C ASN A 820 11.26 15.55 -22.28
N ASN A 821 11.17 16.83 -22.60
CA ASN A 821 12.27 17.75 -22.33
C ASN A 821 12.27 18.20 -20.86
N GLU A 822 13.47 18.44 -20.35
CA GLU A 822 13.71 19.09 -19.06
C GLU A 822 13.15 20.54 -19.06
N VAL A 823 12.67 20.96 -17.90
CA VAL A 823 12.20 22.33 -17.62
C VAL A 823 12.96 22.84 -16.40
N SER A 824 13.47 24.06 -16.50
CA SER A 824 14.47 24.61 -15.59
C SER A 824 14.30 26.12 -15.41
N CYS A 825 15.10 26.68 -14.49
CA CYS A 825 15.23 28.12 -14.29
C CYS A 825 16.63 28.61 -14.73
N TYR A 826 16.66 29.36 -15.84
CA TYR A 826 17.88 29.87 -16.47
C TYR A 826 17.99 31.41 -16.41
N GLY A 827 19.19 31.93 -16.66
CA GLY A 827 19.43 33.37 -16.78
C GLY A 827 19.17 34.17 -15.50
N ASN A 828 18.76 35.42 -15.68
CA ASN A 828 18.31 36.36 -14.65
C ASN A 828 17.42 37.46 -15.29
N ALA A 829 17.28 38.62 -14.64
CA ALA A 829 16.49 39.75 -15.15
C ALA A 829 17.05 40.45 -16.42
N THR A 830 18.32 40.25 -16.78
CA THR A 830 18.96 40.86 -17.97
C THR A 830 19.65 39.86 -18.90
N VAL A 831 19.77 38.60 -18.49
CA VAL A 831 20.39 37.50 -19.24
C VAL A 831 19.33 36.42 -19.45
N GLY A 832 19.14 36.02 -20.70
CA GLY A 832 18.20 34.98 -21.13
C GLY A 832 18.22 34.83 -22.64
N ASP A 833 17.36 33.98 -23.19
CA ASP A 833 17.30 33.70 -24.63
C ASP A 833 15.87 33.41 -25.13
N TYR A 834 15.75 32.90 -26.36
CA TYR A 834 14.48 32.57 -27.01
C TYR A 834 13.86 31.24 -26.52
N GLN A 835 14.53 30.51 -25.62
CA GLN A 835 14.02 29.31 -24.94
C GLN A 835 13.38 29.64 -23.58
N ASP A 836 13.34 30.93 -23.21
CA ASP A 836 12.54 31.47 -22.10
C ASP A 836 11.08 31.75 -22.51
N TYR A 837 10.73 31.55 -23.80
CA TYR A 837 9.51 32.05 -24.42
C TYR A 837 8.37 31.02 -24.36
N TRP A 838 7.24 31.40 -23.75
CA TRP A 838 6.05 30.57 -23.62
C TRP A 838 4.84 31.26 -24.25
N ILE A 839 4.13 30.54 -25.12
CA ILE A 839 2.86 30.95 -25.72
C ILE A 839 1.73 30.51 -24.79
N VAL A 840 0.83 31.44 -24.46
CA VAL A 840 -0.37 31.16 -23.65
C VAL A 840 -1.50 30.66 -24.56
N GLU A 841 -1.86 29.39 -24.46
CA GLU A 841 -3.05 28.84 -25.12
C GLU A 841 -4.22 28.73 -24.14
N VAL A 842 -5.32 29.43 -24.39
CA VAL A 842 -6.57 29.24 -23.64
C VAL A 842 -7.27 27.98 -24.16
N VAL A 843 -7.70 27.12 -23.22
CA VAL A 843 -8.53 25.94 -23.49
C VAL A 843 -10.01 26.36 -23.47
N ASP A 844 -10.50 26.71 -22.29
CA ASP A 844 -11.84 27.19 -22.01
C ASP A 844 -11.90 27.84 -20.61
N ASP A 845 -13.10 28.22 -20.18
CA ASP A 845 -13.37 28.78 -18.86
C ASP A 845 -14.51 28.02 -18.17
N ILE A 846 -14.35 27.76 -16.88
CA ILE A 846 -15.22 26.92 -16.05
C ILE A 846 -16.66 27.45 -15.97
N HIS A 847 -16.87 28.76 -16.07
CA HIS A 847 -18.19 29.39 -16.01
C HIS A 847 -18.58 30.07 -17.33
N ARG A 848 -17.62 30.67 -18.05
CA ARG A 848 -17.86 31.36 -19.33
C ARG A 848 -17.93 30.39 -20.52
N GLY A 849 -17.36 29.19 -20.41
CA GLY A 849 -17.42 28.13 -21.43
C GLY A 849 -16.29 28.24 -22.47
N HIS A 850 -16.57 27.90 -23.73
CA HIS A 850 -15.56 27.93 -24.80
C HIS A 850 -14.91 29.31 -25.01
N LYS A 851 -13.61 29.32 -25.34
CA LYS A 851 -12.77 30.53 -25.47
C LYS A 851 -13.24 31.59 -26.46
N GLN A 852 -14.15 31.26 -27.38
CA GLN A 852 -14.78 32.22 -28.30
C GLN A 852 -15.75 33.19 -27.61
N LYS A 853 -16.06 32.99 -26.32
CA LYS A 853 -17.04 33.79 -25.55
C LYS A 853 -16.42 34.89 -24.70
N PHE A 854 -15.09 34.96 -24.60
CA PHE A 854 -14.37 35.93 -23.76
C PHE A 854 -12.98 36.21 -24.34
N GLU A 855 -12.46 37.42 -24.13
CA GLU A 855 -11.10 37.78 -24.56
C GLU A 855 -10.07 37.82 -23.41
N THR A 856 -10.51 37.96 -22.16
CA THR A 856 -9.63 38.12 -21.00
C THR A 856 -9.50 36.84 -20.19
N ILE A 857 -8.28 36.54 -19.78
CA ILE A 857 -7.97 35.41 -18.89
C ILE A 857 -8.32 35.81 -17.45
N HIS A 858 -9.21 35.04 -16.81
CA HIS A 858 -9.56 35.22 -15.41
C HIS A 858 -8.70 34.32 -14.49
N SER A 859 -8.39 34.82 -13.31
CA SER A 859 -7.89 34.00 -12.19
C SER A 859 -8.91 32.92 -11.78
N LEU A 860 -8.40 31.79 -11.26
CA LEU A 860 -9.11 30.59 -10.77
C LEU A 860 -9.98 29.81 -11.80
N THR A 861 -10.52 30.48 -12.81
CA THR A 861 -11.67 30.01 -13.63
C THR A 861 -11.33 29.71 -15.08
N THR A 862 -10.35 30.37 -15.67
CA THR A 862 -9.85 30.06 -17.02
C THR A 862 -8.80 28.95 -16.98
N ARG A 863 -8.86 28.02 -17.93
CA ARG A 863 -7.87 26.93 -18.12
C ARG A 863 -6.91 27.26 -19.25
N LEU A 864 -5.63 27.20 -18.95
CA LEU A 864 -4.52 27.57 -19.84
C LEU A 864 -3.63 26.34 -20.13
N ARG A 865 -2.91 26.38 -21.24
CA ARG A 865 -1.69 25.59 -21.46
C ARG A 865 -0.55 26.55 -21.81
N PHE A 866 0.66 26.25 -21.37
CA PHE A 866 1.86 26.98 -21.78
C PHE A 866 2.62 26.14 -22.80
N LYS A 867 2.79 26.67 -24.01
CA LYS A 867 3.55 26.02 -25.08
C LYS A 867 4.90 26.70 -25.23
N HIS A 868 5.97 25.93 -25.14
CA HIS A 868 7.31 26.44 -25.37
C HIS A 868 7.50 26.85 -26.83
N HIS A 869 7.91 28.10 -27.07
CA HIS A 869 7.95 28.68 -28.41
C HIS A 869 8.99 28.00 -29.31
N ALA A 870 10.18 27.67 -28.80
CA ALA A 870 11.29 27.20 -29.63
C ALA A 870 11.18 25.72 -30.06
N SER A 871 10.64 24.85 -29.21
CA SER A 871 10.50 23.41 -29.50
C SER A 871 9.05 22.93 -29.66
N GLY A 872 8.06 23.79 -29.42
CA GLY A 872 6.64 23.49 -29.59
C GLY A 872 6.00 22.56 -28.54
N CYS A 873 6.77 22.13 -27.53
CA CYS A 873 6.31 21.25 -26.45
C CYS A 873 5.42 21.98 -25.41
N TYR A 874 4.68 21.24 -24.59
CA TYR A 874 3.71 21.78 -23.62
C TYR A 874 4.16 21.57 -22.16
N LEU A 875 4.06 22.61 -21.34
CA LEU A 875 4.40 22.56 -19.91
C LEU A 875 3.47 21.59 -19.16
N ARG A 876 4.04 20.52 -18.60
CA ARG A 876 3.30 19.39 -18.05
C ARG A 876 3.82 18.98 -16.68
N ALA A 877 2.91 18.86 -15.71
CA ALA A 877 3.18 18.29 -14.39
C ALA A 877 2.26 17.09 -14.17
N ALA A 878 2.84 15.89 -14.20
CA ALA A 878 2.15 14.62 -14.09
C ALA A 878 2.36 13.99 -12.70
N ASN A 879 2.14 12.69 -12.56
CA ASN A 879 2.33 11.97 -11.30
C ASN A 879 3.76 11.41 -11.12
N ALA A 880 4.72 11.92 -11.89
CA ALA A 880 6.14 11.56 -11.77
C ALA A 880 6.75 12.31 -10.58
N ILE A 881 7.29 11.57 -9.61
CA ILE A 881 7.88 12.11 -8.39
C ILE A 881 9.40 12.09 -8.53
N LEU A 882 10.06 13.22 -8.26
CA LEU A 882 11.52 13.32 -8.29
C LEU A 882 12.15 12.52 -7.13
N PRO A 883 13.38 11.99 -7.29
CA PRO A 883 14.10 11.36 -6.19
C PRO A 883 14.40 12.32 -5.02
N GLN A 884 15.03 11.81 -3.96
CA GLN A 884 15.28 12.57 -2.73
C GLN A 884 16.08 13.90 -2.93
N TRP A 885 16.84 14.04 -4.02
CA TRP A 885 17.53 15.29 -4.38
C TRP A 885 16.60 16.40 -4.89
N GLY A 886 15.41 16.04 -5.39
CA GLY A 886 14.31 16.95 -5.74
C GLY A 886 13.21 16.93 -4.69
N PHE A 887 13.59 16.68 -3.43
CA PHE A 887 12.73 16.72 -2.24
C PHE A 887 11.44 15.86 -2.28
N LYS A 888 11.38 14.84 -3.16
CA LYS A 888 10.15 14.07 -3.48
C LYS A 888 8.98 14.97 -3.93
N GLN A 889 9.29 16.09 -4.59
CA GLN A 889 8.32 16.95 -5.29
C GLN A 889 7.95 16.36 -6.68
N ILE A 890 6.91 16.89 -7.32
CA ILE A 890 6.47 16.45 -8.64
C ILE A 890 7.39 17.01 -9.73
N GLU A 891 7.74 16.19 -10.72
CA GLU A 891 8.50 16.59 -11.91
C GLU A 891 7.67 17.50 -12.83
N VAL A 892 8.25 18.64 -13.21
CA VAL A 892 7.75 19.49 -14.31
C VAL A 892 8.60 19.19 -15.54
N SER A 893 7.93 18.95 -16.67
CA SER A 893 8.58 18.60 -17.95
C SER A 893 7.87 19.29 -19.12
N CYS A 894 8.50 19.29 -20.29
CA CYS A 894 7.90 19.82 -21.52
C CYS A 894 7.56 18.67 -22.47
N GLU A 895 6.27 18.42 -22.63
CA GLU A 895 5.66 17.30 -23.34
C GLU A 895 5.67 17.51 -24.85
N LYS A 896 6.18 16.55 -25.61
CA LYS A 896 6.38 16.70 -27.07
C LYS A 896 5.11 16.46 -27.87
N GLU A 897 4.20 15.64 -27.34
CA GLU A 897 2.92 15.36 -27.98
C GLU A 897 1.87 16.41 -27.59
N ASN A 898 1.14 16.92 -28.60
CA ASN A 898 0.04 17.83 -28.38
C ASN A 898 -1.28 17.04 -28.29
N ASP A 899 -1.61 16.52 -27.10
CA ASP A 899 -2.98 16.09 -26.79
C ASP A 899 -3.73 17.19 -26.03
N PRO A 900 -4.71 17.88 -26.65
CA PRO A 900 -5.59 18.82 -25.96
C PRO A 900 -6.54 18.19 -24.94
N LYS A 901 -6.44 16.90 -24.63
CA LYS A 901 -7.19 16.22 -23.56
C LYS A 901 -6.34 15.94 -22.32
N ASP A 902 -5.01 16.05 -22.37
CA ASP A 902 -4.19 15.79 -21.18
C ASP A 902 -4.32 16.92 -20.16
N VAL A 903 -5.09 16.65 -19.11
CA VAL A 903 -5.34 17.55 -17.98
C VAL A 903 -4.05 17.92 -17.24
N HIS A 904 -2.99 17.10 -17.32
CA HIS A 904 -1.68 17.42 -16.75
C HIS A 904 -0.92 18.53 -17.50
N THR A 905 -1.37 18.91 -18.71
CA THR A 905 -0.90 20.11 -19.43
C THR A 905 -1.71 21.37 -19.08
N TYR A 906 -2.79 21.24 -18.31
CA TYR A 906 -3.65 22.36 -17.94
C TYR A 906 -3.14 23.07 -16.70
N TRP A 907 -3.17 24.40 -16.73
CA TRP A 907 -2.81 25.28 -15.62
C TRP A 907 -3.91 26.32 -15.39
N ASN A 908 -3.97 26.84 -14.17
CA ASN A 908 -4.73 28.05 -13.84
C ASN A 908 -3.86 29.00 -12.98
N VAL A 909 -4.19 30.29 -13.02
CA VAL A 909 -3.67 31.27 -12.05
C VAL A 909 -4.42 31.08 -10.74
N GLU A 910 -3.74 30.67 -9.67
CA GLU A 910 -4.34 30.45 -8.34
C GLU A 910 -4.39 31.75 -7.53
N SER A 911 -3.23 32.37 -7.26
CA SER A 911 -3.12 33.69 -6.64
C SER A 911 -2.69 34.74 -7.67
N HIS A 912 -3.15 35.98 -7.50
CA HIS A 912 -2.84 37.08 -8.42
C HIS A 912 -2.73 38.40 -7.63
N TRP A 913 -1.66 39.15 -7.87
CA TRP A 913 -1.43 40.46 -7.25
C TRP A 913 -1.00 41.49 -8.29
N ASN A 914 -1.69 42.64 -8.29
CA ASN A 914 -1.36 43.81 -9.10
C ASN A 914 -2.01 45.06 -8.48
N ASP A 915 -1.22 45.96 -7.89
CA ASP A 915 -1.70 47.17 -7.18
C ASP A 915 -2.52 48.14 -8.05
N ARG A 916 -2.49 47.95 -9.38
CA ARG A 916 -3.19 48.77 -10.37
C ARG A 916 -4.59 48.26 -10.69
N MET A 917 -5.04 47.19 -10.03
CA MET A 917 -6.31 46.50 -10.29
C MET A 917 -7.19 46.37 -9.04
N PRO A 918 -8.54 46.38 -9.18
CA PRO A 918 -9.45 46.07 -8.09
C PRO A 918 -9.49 44.56 -7.80
N ALA A 919 -9.71 44.19 -6.54
CA ALA A 919 -10.02 42.83 -6.12
C ALA A 919 -11.34 42.31 -6.74
N GLY A 920 -11.42 41.00 -6.98
CA GLY A 920 -12.57 40.34 -7.60
C GLY A 920 -13.72 40.02 -6.64
N ASP A 921 -14.92 39.77 -7.18
CA ASP A 921 -16.08 39.32 -6.39
C ASP A 921 -16.07 37.78 -6.22
N VAL A 922 -16.04 37.34 -4.96
CA VAL A 922 -16.08 35.93 -4.52
C VAL A 922 -17.24 35.13 -5.15
N ARG A 923 -18.33 35.79 -5.56
CA ARG A 923 -19.46 35.15 -6.26
C ARG A 923 -19.05 34.40 -7.53
N PHE A 924 -17.97 34.81 -8.20
CA PHE A 924 -17.46 34.16 -9.41
C PHE A 924 -16.62 32.91 -9.14
N TYR A 925 -16.32 32.55 -7.88
CA TYR A 925 -15.38 31.46 -7.55
C TYR A 925 -16.04 30.18 -7.01
N LYS A 926 -17.36 30.01 -7.16
CA LYS A 926 -18.07 28.84 -6.63
C LYS A 926 -17.84 27.57 -7.47
N SER A 927 -17.27 26.54 -6.84
CA SER A 927 -17.19 25.18 -7.37
C SER A 927 -18.53 24.41 -7.25
N PRO A 928 -18.85 23.49 -8.20
CA PRO A 928 -20.04 22.65 -8.12
C PRO A 928 -19.75 21.27 -7.49
N PHE A 929 -20.53 20.87 -6.49
CA PHE A 929 -20.35 19.64 -5.68
C PHE A 929 -19.93 18.38 -6.46
N LEU A 930 -20.53 18.08 -7.61
CA LEU A 930 -20.19 16.86 -8.38
C LEU A 930 -18.75 16.86 -8.90
N ARG A 931 -18.20 18.04 -9.23
CA ARG A 931 -16.78 18.19 -9.61
C ARG A 931 -15.88 17.99 -8.41
N ASP A 932 -16.22 18.56 -7.26
CA ASP A 932 -15.40 18.50 -6.04
C ASP A 932 -15.40 17.08 -5.44
N PHE A 933 -16.56 16.42 -5.47
CA PHE A 933 -16.73 15.00 -5.17
C PHE A 933 -15.85 14.13 -6.07
N TRP A 934 -15.89 14.33 -7.39
CA TRP A 934 -15.05 13.58 -8.33
C TRP A 934 -13.56 13.86 -8.12
N HIS A 935 -13.17 15.13 -7.99
CA HIS A 935 -11.79 15.56 -7.78
C HIS A 935 -11.21 14.97 -6.49
N LEU A 936 -11.94 15.02 -5.38
CA LEU A 936 -11.49 14.42 -4.13
C LEU A 936 -11.37 12.90 -4.25
N ASN A 937 -12.32 12.20 -4.88
CA ASN A 937 -12.23 10.75 -5.05
C ASN A 937 -11.07 10.32 -5.97
N VAL A 938 -10.76 11.07 -7.03
CA VAL A 938 -9.59 10.78 -7.88
C VAL A 938 -8.29 11.12 -7.15
N ALA A 939 -8.22 12.24 -6.41
CA ALA A 939 -7.06 12.56 -5.58
C ALA A 939 -6.82 11.49 -4.50
N MET A 940 -7.87 10.99 -3.83
CA MET A 940 -7.81 9.85 -2.90
C MET A 940 -7.26 8.59 -3.59
N ALA A 941 -7.65 8.33 -4.85
CA ALA A 941 -7.16 7.17 -5.60
C ALA A 941 -5.67 7.31 -5.97
N THR A 942 -5.26 8.47 -6.48
CA THR A 942 -3.85 8.78 -6.78
C THR A 942 -2.99 8.68 -5.52
N SER A 943 -3.39 9.32 -4.42
CA SER A 943 -2.65 9.29 -3.15
C SER A 943 -2.62 7.88 -2.54
N ASN A 944 -3.69 7.09 -2.64
CA ASN A 944 -3.68 5.69 -2.19
C ASN A 944 -2.77 4.79 -3.04
N ASN A 945 -2.63 5.08 -4.34
CA ASN A 945 -1.70 4.38 -5.23
C ASN A 945 -0.23 4.83 -5.02
N ALA A 946 -0.02 6.05 -4.51
CA ALA A 946 1.30 6.59 -4.16
C ALA A 946 1.87 6.04 -2.84
N LEU A 947 1.08 5.32 -2.03
CA LEU A 947 1.52 4.64 -0.79
C LEU A 947 2.31 3.34 -1.06
N VAL A 948 3.21 3.38 -2.04
CA VAL A 948 4.15 2.29 -2.36
C VAL A 948 5.18 2.18 -1.22
N PRO A 949 5.52 0.97 -0.74
CA PRO A 949 6.61 0.80 0.22
C PRO A 949 7.94 1.28 -0.39
N ASP A 950 8.61 2.19 0.31
CA ASP A 950 9.95 2.68 -0.06
C ASP A 950 10.97 1.56 0.23
N PRO A 951 11.63 0.95 -0.78
CA PRO A 951 12.45 -0.24 -0.59
C PRO A 951 13.71 0.03 0.26
N ASP A 952 14.13 1.28 0.36
CA ASP A 952 15.28 1.71 1.16
C ASP A 952 14.91 1.94 2.65
N LYS A 953 13.64 1.72 3.03
CA LYS A 953 13.11 1.94 4.38
C LYS A 953 12.37 0.71 4.91
N GLU A 954 12.98 0.00 5.85
CA GLU A 954 12.31 -1.06 6.61
C GLU A 954 11.18 -0.49 7.49
N ASP A 955 9.91 -0.74 7.11
CA ASP A 955 8.75 -0.53 7.98
C ASP A 955 8.52 -1.77 8.86
N ILE A 956 9.01 -1.70 10.11
CA ILE A 956 8.88 -2.76 11.12
C ILE A 956 7.45 -3.04 11.60
N LEU A 957 6.46 -2.24 11.16
CA LEU A 957 5.05 -2.45 11.47
C LEU A 957 4.30 -3.11 10.31
N ALA A 958 4.78 -2.94 9.07
CA ALA A 958 4.17 -3.50 7.88
C ALA A 958 4.24 -5.04 7.87
N SER A 959 3.22 -5.68 7.31
CA SER A 959 3.20 -7.14 7.13
C SER A 959 2.51 -7.55 5.84
N LYS A 960 3.01 -8.64 5.24
CA LYS A 960 2.61 -9.11 3.91
C LYS A 960 1.34 -9.95 3.99
N PRO A 961 0.48 -9.95 2.96
CA PRO A 961 -0.76 -10.72 2.97
C PRO A 961 -0.59 -12.19 3.32
N THR A 962 0.49 -12.81 2.81
CA THR A 962 0.90 -14.20 3.08
C THR A 962 1.18 -14.52 4.55
N GLU A 963 1.48 -13.51 5.37
CA GLU A 963 1.84 -13.68 6.79
C GLU A 963 0.61 -13.73 7.70
N TRP A 964 -0.54 -13.23 7.24
CA TRP A 964 -1.72 -13.03 8.09
C TRP A 964 -2.45 -14.33 8.47
N PRO A 965 -2.83 -15.26 7.55
CA PRO A 965 -3.71 -16.39 7.89
C PRO A 965 -3.17 -17.28 9.02
N PHE A 966 -1.85 -17.47 9.07
CA PHE A 966 -1.17 -18.27 10.08
C PHE A 966 -0.52 -17.45 11.20
N LEU A 967 -0.79 -16.14 11.30
CA LEU A 967 -0.19 -15.23 12.30
C LEU A 967 1.34 -15.31 12.34
N HIS A 968 2.03 -15.11 11.22
CA HIS A 968 3.50 -15.07 11.21
C HIS A 968 4.06 -13.83 11.91
N VAL A 969 3.37 -12.69 11.83
CA VAL A 969 3.77 -11.39 12.40
C VAL A 969 2.58 -10.79 13.17
N GLY A 970 2.84 -10.02 14.22
CA GLY A 970 1.87 -9.17 14.91
C GLY A 970 2.39 -7.72 15.02
N LEU A 971 1.54 -6.77 15.40
CA LEU A 971 1.84 -5.33 15.31
C LEU A 971 1.88 -4.67 16.72
N ARG A 972 2.98 -3.99 17.07
CA ARG A 972 3.10 -3.18 18.31
C ARG A 972 2.23 -1.91 18.20
N MET A 973 1.16 -1.80 18.99
CA MET A 973 0.18 -0.70 18.91
C MET A 973 0.61 0.58 19.67
N CYS A 974 1.67 0.53 20.46
CA CYS A 974 2.18 1.67 21.24
C CYS A 974 3.68 1.51 21.52
N GLY A 975 4.28 2.41 22.31
CA GLY A 975 5.68 2.28 22.73
C GLY A 975 5.91 1.07 23.63
N TRP A 976 7.13 0.53 23.61
CA TRP A 976 7.47 -0.75 24.26
C TRP A 976 8.27 -0.64 25.56
N GLY A 977 8.41 0.57 26.11
CA GLY A 977 9.15 0.81 27.35
C GLY A 977 8.44 0.27 28.59
N ASP A 978 9.18 -0.19 29.59
CA ASP A 978 8.64 -1.00 30.68
C ASP A 978 7.59 -0.28 31.55
N GLN A 979 7.73 1.04 31.71
CA GLN A 979 6.81 1.89 32.48
C GLN A 979 5.43 2.15 31.82
N GLN A 980 5.24 1.84 30.53
CA GLN A 980 3.96 2.09 29.84
C GLN A 980 3.16 0.80 29.58
N THR A 981 1.83 0.93 29.52
CA THR A 981 0.93 -0.20 29.19
C THR A 981 1.10 -0.58 27.72
N LYS A 982 1.49 -1.83 27.45
CA LYS A 982 1.80 -2.33 26.09
C LYS A 982 0.59 -3.02 25.47
N TYR A 983 0.31 -2.74 24.20
CA TYR A 983 -0.77 -3.37 23.42
C TYR A 983 -0.20 -3.96 22.13
N TYR A 984 -0.55 -5.21 21.84
CA TYR A 984 -0.09 -5.92 20.65
C TYR A 984 -1.30 -6.37 19.82
N LEU A 985 -1.22 -6.27 18.50
CA LEU A 985 -2.28 -6.74 17.61
C LEU A 985 -1.89 -8.12 17.08
N VAL A 986 -2.43 -9.16 17.73
CA VAL A 986 -2.33 -10.56 17.31
C VAL A 986 -3.68 -11.25 17.53
N GLY A 987 -4.02 -12.17 16.63
CA GLY A 987 -5.23 -12.97 16.73
C GLY A 987 -5.16 -14.06 17.79
N THR A 988 -6.31 -14.62 18.18
CA THR A 988 -6.35 -15.85 18.99
C THR A 988 -5.90 -17.03 18.10
N PRO A 989 -4.74 -17.69 18.35
CA PRO A 989 -4.13 -18.56 17.35
C PRO A 989 -5.00 -19.73 16.90
N VAL A 990 -5.77 -20.32 17.82
CA VAL A 990 -6.71 -21.42 17.52
C VAL A 990 -7.80 -20.97 16.54
N ILE A 991 -8.29 -19.73 16.65
CA ILE A 991 -9.32 -19.19 15.75
C ILE A 991 -8.74 -18.99 14.34
N TRP A 992 -7.54 -18.42 14.24
CA TRP A 992 -6.92 -18.07 12.95
C TRP A 992 -6.37 -19.30 12.22
N TRP A 993 -5.70 -20.20 12.93
CA TRP A 993 -5.23 -21.46 12.35
C TRP A 993 -6.41 -22.38 12.02
N GLY A 994 -7.42 -22.47 12.90
CA GLY A 994 -8.65 -23.22 12.65
C GLY A 994 -9.41 -22.70 11.42
N GLY A 995 -9.62 -21.39 11.30
CA GLY A 995 -10.25 -20.76 10.14
C GLY A 995 -9.44 -20.92 8.84
N SER A 996 -8.11 -20.85 8.91
CA SER A 996 -7.26 -21.04 7.72
C SER A 996 -7.22 -22.50 7.26
N ILE A 997 -7.20 -23.45 8.19
CA ILE A 997 -7.27 -24.89 7.90
C ILE A 997 -8.67 -25.28 7.39
N SER A 998 -9.75 -24.68 7.93
CA SER A 998 -11.12 -24.99 7.48
C SER A 998 -11.36 -24.61 6.02
N LEU A 999 -10.76 -23.53 5.51
CA LEU A 999 -10.84 -23.17 4.10
C LEU A 999 -10.22 -24.24 3.18
N ILE A 1000 -9.07 -24.79 3.58
CA ILE A 1000 -8.39 -25.89 2.85
C ILE A 1000 -9.24 -27.16 2.92
N LEU A 1001 -9.74 -27.53 4.12
CA LEU A 1001 -10.61 -28.69 4.30
C LEU A 1001 -11.95 -28.55 3.59
N GLY A 1002 -12.50 -27.34 3.47
CA GLY A 1002 -13.73 -27.04 2.75
C GLY A 1002 -13.59 -27.23 1.25
N ALA A 1003 -12.50 -26.72 0.66
CA ALA A 1003 -12.15 -26.97 -0.74
C ALA A 1003 -11.96 -28.47 -1.01
N ALA A 1004 -11.27 -29.19 -0.12
CA ALA A 1004 -11.10 -30.64 -0.22
C ALA A 1004 -12.43 -31.41 -0.09
N ALA A 1005 -13.31 -31.02 0.85
CA ALA A 1005 -14.62 -31.63 1.03
C ALA A 1005 -15.52 -31.43 -0.20
N VAL A 1006 -15.60 -30.22 -0.74
CA VAL A 1006 -16.35 -29.89 -1.95
C VAL A 1006 -15.83 -30.69 -3.16
N LEU A 1007 -14.50 -30.80 -3.33
CA LEU A 1007 -13.89 -31.62 -4.36
C LEU A 1007 -14.26 -33.11 -4.21
N VAL A 1008 -14.19 -33.66 -3.00
CA VAL A 1008 -14.58 -35.05 -2.71
C VAL A 1008 -16.07 -35.28 -3.01
N TYR A 1009 -16.95 -34.36 -2.63
CA TYR A 1009 -18.38 -34.47 -2.97
C TYR A 1009 -18.63 -34.42 -4.48
N PHE A 1010 -17.99 -33.50 -5.23
CA PHE A 1010 -18.10 -33.50 -6.69
C PHE A 1010 -17.56 -34.79 -7.33
N MET A 1011 -16.43 -35.32 -6.87
CA MET A 1011 -15.89 -36.61 -7.35
C MET A 1011 -16.85 -37.77 -7.09
N ARG A 1012 -17.55 -37.78 -5.94
CA ARG A 1012 -18.52 -38.81 -5.57
C ARG A 1012 -19.86 -38.66 -6.31
N GLN A 1013 -20.32 -37.43 -6.51
CA GLN A 1013 -21.48 -37.10 -7.35
C GLN A 1013 -21.26 -37.50 -8.82
N GLN A 1014 -20.05 -37.26 -9.35
CA GLN A 1014 -19.67 -37.71 -10.70
C GLN A 1014 -19.67 -39.25 -10.80
N ARG A 1015 -19.25 -39.96 -9.74
CA ARG A 1015 -19.39 -41.41 -9.56
C ARG A 1015 -20.81 -41.88 -9.17
N LYS A 1016 -21.82 -41.00 -9.24
CA LYS A 1016 -23.25 -41.27 -8.96
C LYS A 1016 -23.58 -41.71 -7.52
N PHE A 1017 -22.71 -41.43 -6.56
CA PHE A 1017 -23.10 -41.50 -5.14
C PHE A 1017 -24.00 -40.30 -4.80
N ILE A 1018 -25.07 -40.56 -4.05
CA ILE A 1018 -25.95 -39.53 -3.47
C ILE A 1018 -25.62 -39.46 -1.99
N ASP A 1019 -24.99 -38.37 -1.55
CA ASP A 1019 -24.52 -38.18 -0.16
C ASP A 1019 -25.47 -37.37 0.72
N MET A 1020 -26.33 -36.54 0.11
CA MET A 1020 -27.22 -35.59 0.78
C MET A 1020 -28.50 -35.43 -0.05
N ASP A 1021 -29.61 -35.01 0.59
CA ASP A 1021 -30.79 -34.58 -0.16
C ASP A 1021 -30.50 -33.28 -0.95
N PRO A 1022 -31.16 -33.02 -2.10
CA PRO A 1022 -30.86 -31.84 -2.93
C PRO A 1022 -30.90 -30.50 -2.18
N ARG A 1023 -31.78 -30.35 -1.18
CA ARG A 1023 -31.88 -29.17 -0.32
C ARG A 1023 -30.74 -29.06 0.71
N GLU A 1024 -30.31 -30.19 1.26
CA GLU A 1024 -29.14 -30.22 2.17
C GLU A 1024 -27.87 -29.83 1.39
N TRP A 1025 -27.74 -30.32 0.14
CA TRP A 1025 -26.66 -29.97 -0.77
C TRP A 1025 -26.68 -28.49 -1.21
N GLU A 1026 -27.84 -27.97 -1.62
CA GLU A 1026 -28.04 -26.56 -1.97
C GLU A 1026 -27.66 -25.64 -0.80
N HIS A 1027 -28.11 -25.97 0.41
CA HIS A 1027 -27.78 -25.24 1.64
C HIS A 1027 -26.28 -25.31 1.98
N PHE A 1028 -25.66 -26.49 1.90
CA PHE A 1028 -24.23 -26.69 2.09
C PHE A 1028 -23.41 -25.83 1.11
N LEU A 1029 -23.78 -25.84 -0.18
CA LEU A 1029 -23.13 -25.00 -1.17
C LEU A 1029 -23.38 -23.50 -0.94
N TYR A 1030 -24.57 -23.07 -0.51
CA TYR A 1030 -24.84 -21.65 -0.24
C TYR A 1030 -23.94 -21.10 0.88
N VAL A 1031 -23.91 -21.76 2.04
CA VAL A 1031 -23.09 -21.32 3.19
C VAL A 1031 -21.60 -21.45 2.86
N GLY A 1032 -21.20 -22.54 2.19
CA GLY A 1032 -19.84 -22.75 1.69
C GLY A 1032 -19.39 -21.67 0.70
N LYS A 1033 -20.23 -21.23 -0.24
CA LYS A 1033 -19.96 -20.12 -1.16
C LYS A 1033 -19.79 -18.80 -0.41
N VAL A 1034 -20.72 -18.44 0.47
CA VAL A 1034 -20.68 -17.18 1.24
C VAL A 1034 -19.36 -17.08 2.03
N ALA A 1035 -18.92 -18.19 2.64
CA ALA A 1035 -17.66 -18.24 3.36
C ALA A 1035 -16.42 -18.28 2.44
N ALA A 1036 -16.36 -19.17 1.44
CA ALA A 1036 -15.18 -19.32 0.58
C ALA A 1036 -14.97 -18.13 -0.38
N VAL A 1037 -16.02 -17.70 -1.07
CA VAL A 1037 -15.99 -16.56 -2.00
C VAL A 1037 -15.84 -15.25 -1.22
N GLY A 1038 -16.49 -15.15 -0.05
CA GLY A 1038 -16.32 -14.01 0.85
C GLY A 1038 -14.88 -13.86 1.32
N TRP A 1039 -14.24 -14.93 1.78
CA TRP A 1039 -12.82 -14.92 2.13
C TRP A 1039 -11.93 -14.56 0.93
N LEU A 1040 -12.15 -15.20 -0.22
CA LEU A 1040 -11.34 -14.98 -1.42
C LEU A 1040 -11.40 -13.52 -1.89
N LEU A 1041 -12.59 -12.92 -1.95
CA LEU A 1041 -12.77 -11.52 -2.37
C LEU A 1041 -12.17 -10.50 -1.41
N HIS A 1042 -12.05 -10.83 -0.12
CA HIS A 1042 -11.38 -9.98 0.88
C HIS A 1042 -9.88 -10.26 1.03
N TYR A 1043 -9.36 -11.37 0.49
CA TYR A 1043 -7.94 -11.74 0.59
C TYR A 1043 -7.17 -11.47 -0.71
N ALA A 1044 -7.68 -11.96 -1.84
CA ALA A 1044 -6.99 -11.92 -3.13
C ALA A 1044 -6.59 -10.51 -3.61
N PRO A 1045 -7.37 -9.44 -3.41
CA PRO A 1045 -6.94 -8.09 -3.80
C PRO A 1045 -5.64 -7.64 -3.11
N PHE A 1046 -5.43 -8.01 -1.84
CA PHE A 1046 -4.20 -7.65 -1.14
C PHE A 1046 -2.96 -8.33 -1.71
N MET A 1047 -3.09 -9.55 -2.26
CA MET A 1047 -2.00 -10.24 -2.96
C MET A 1047 -1.55 -9.53 -4.25
N ILE A 1048 -2.34 -8.60 -4.78
CA ILE A 1048 -2.11 -7.86 -6.03
C ILE A 1048 -1.72 -6.39 -5.76
N MET A 1049 -2.06 -5.85 -4.59
CA MET A 1049 -1.82 -4.45 -4.23
C MET A 1049 -0.35 -4.16 -3.86
N GLY A 1050 0.37 -3.45 -4.72
CA GLY A 1050 1.74 -2.95 -4.48
C GLY A 1050 1.86 -1.75 -3.51
N ARG A 1051 1.05 -1.70 -2.44
CA ARG A 1051 1.06 -0.62 -1.43
C ARG A 1051 1.37 -1.19 -0.04
N VAL A 1052 1.71 -0.33 0.93
CA VAL A 1052 1.94 -0.75 2.32
C VAL A 1052 0.69 -1.43 2.90
N THR A 1053 0.87 -2.56 3.58
CA THR A 1053 -0.22 -3.33 4.23
C THR A 1053 0.15 -3.76 5.65
N TYR A 1054 -0.87 -4.05 6.46
CA TYR A 1054 -0.79 -4.31 7.89
C TYR A 1054 -1.80 -5.40 8.29
N ILE A 1055 -1.50 -6.19 9.34
CA ILE A 1055 -2.35 -7.31 9.80
C ILE A 1055 -3.83 -6.95 10.06
N HIS A 1056 -4.15 -5.72 10.43
CA HIS A 1056 -5.54 -5.28 10.62
C HIS A 1056 -6.41 -5.44 9.34
N HIS A 1057 -5.79 -5.42 8.15
CA HIS A 1057 -6.47 -5.61 6.87
C HIS A 1057 -7.07 -7.02 6.71
N TYR A 1058 -6.58 -8.03 7.44
CA TYR A 1058 -7.15 -9.37 7.43
C TYR A 1058 -8.38 -9.52 8.34
N LEU A 1059 -8.70 -8.55 9.20
CA LEU A 1059 -9.79 -8.70 10.18
C LEU A 1059 -11.20 -8.80 9.55
N PRO A 1060 -11.52 -8.14 8.43
CA PRO A 1060 -12.75 -8.42 7.68
C PRO A 1060 -12.72 -9.81 7.02
N THR A 1061 -11.55 -10.22 6.51
CA THR A 1061 -11.30 -11.49 5.83
C THR A 1061 -11.45 -12.69 6.79
N LEU A 1062 -10.96 -12.55 8.03
CA LEU A 1062 -11.04 -13.52 9.12
C LEU A 1062 -12.49 -13.98 9.38
N TYR A 1063 -13.46 -13.08 9.29
CA TYR A 1063 -14.87 -13.37 9.55
C TYR A 1063 -15.39 -14.52 8.67
N PHE A 1064 -15.05 -14.51 7.39
CA PHE A 1064 -15.44 -15.56 6.45
C PHE A 1064 -14.75 -16.90 6.74
N SER A 1065 -13.52 -16.89 7.27
CA SER A 1065 -12.84 -18.11 7.74
C SER A 1065 -13.47 -18.70 9.02
N VAL A 1066 -13.99 -17.84 9.91
CA VAL A 1066 -14.77 -18.26 11.09
C VAL A 1066 -16.11 -18.87 10.68
N LEU A 1067 -16.79 -18.28 9.69
CA LEU A 1067 -18.00 -18.88 9.10
C LEU A 1067 -17.70 -20.25 8.47
N MET A 1068 -16.59 -20.40 7.73
CA MET A 1068 -16.18 -21.71 7.17
C MET A 1068 -15.88 -22.74 8.26
N PHE A 1069 -15.16 -22.37 9.32
CA PHE A 1069 -14.83 -23.28 10.42
C PHE A 1069 -16.10 -23.80 11.12
N SER A 1070 -17.03 -22.91 11.45
CA SER A 1070 -18.31 -23.28 12.04
C SER A 1070 -19.16 -24.11 11.09
N HIS A 1071 -19.21 -23.77 9.79
CA HIS A 1071 -19.96 -24.52 8.78
C HIS A 1071 -19.50 -25.97 8.63
N LEU A 1072 -18.18 -26.21 8.52
CA LEU A 1072 -17.66 -27.58 8.42
C LEU A 1072 -17.83 -28.38 9.71
N THR A 1073 -17.68 -27.72 10.87
CA THR A 1073 -17.91 -28.35 12.18
C THR A 1073 -19.40 -28.73 12.35
N ASP A 1074 -20.31 -27.88 11.87
CA ASP A 1074 -21.75 -28.16 11.88
C ASP A 1074 -22.08 -29.36 11.01
N HIS A 1075 -21.58 -29.37 9.77
CA HIS A 1075 -21.81 -30.42 8.78
C HIS A 1075 -21.25 -31.78 9.22
N PHE A 1076 -19.98 -31.84 9.58
CA PHE A 1076 -19.31 -33.12 9.91
C PHE A 1076 -19.60 -33.64 11.32
N ILE A 1077 -19.99 -32.76 12.27
CA ILE A 1077 -20.10 -33.12 13.69
C ILE A 1077 -21.52 -32.90 14.23
N PHE A 1078 -22.02 -31.67 14.26
CA PHE A 1078 -23.25 -31.35 15.00
C PHE A 1078 -24.52 -31.88 14.30
N THR A 1079 -24.62 -31.69 12.98
CA THR A 1079 -25.72 -32.18 12.13
C THR A 1079 -25.52 -33.64 11.70
N SER A 1080 -24.32 -34.21 11.93
CA SER A 1080 -23.99 -35.60 11.61
C SER A 1080 -24.93 -36.60 12.31
N ARG A 1081 -25.63 -37.40 11.49
CA ARG A 1081 -26.54 -38.47 11.93
C ARG A 1081 -25.79 -39.70 12.50
N ARG A 1082 -24.45 -39.73 12.42
CA ARG A 1082 -23.59 -40.86 12.89
C ARG A 1082 -23.05 -40.69 14.31
N LEU A 1083 -23.12 -39.50 14.89
CA LEU A 1083 -22.57 -39.20 16.22
C LEU A 1083 -23.69 -39.06 17.25
N SER A 1084 -23.45 -39.58 18.47
CA SER A 1084 -24.39 -39.38 19.58
C SER A 1084 -24.40 -37.93 20.04
N ASP A 1085 -25.53 -37.44 20.56
CA ASP A 1085 -25.62 -36.05 21.01
C ASP A 1085 -24.72 -35.76 22.23
N ARG A 1086 -24.40 -36.77 23.05
CA ARG A 1086 -23.34 -36.68 24.06
C ARG A 1086 -21.97 -36.42 23.41
N THR A 1087 -21.64 -37.13 22.33
CA THR A 1087 -20.38 -36.93 21.58
C THR A 1087 -20.33 -35.52 21.01
N LYS A 1088 -21.42 -35.01 20.44
CA LYS A 1088 -21.51 -33.64 19.89
C LYS A 1088 -21.30 -32.59 20.98
N GLN A 1089 -21.97 -32.74 22.13
CA GLN A 1089 -21.81 -31.86 23.29
C GLN A 1089 -20.38 -31.87 23.84
N ILE A 1090 -19.73 -33.04 23.91
CA ILE A 1090 -18.33 -33.17 24.32
C ILE A 1090 -17.41 -32.44 23.34
N VAL A 1091 -17.56 -32.65 22.02
CA VAL A 1091 -16.72 -31.99 21.01
C VAL A 1091 -16.94 -30.47 21.01
N PHE A 1092 -18.19 -30.00 21.07
CA PHE A 1092 -18.50 -28.57 21.22
C PHE A 1092 -17.86 -27.99 22.49
N GLY A 1093 -18.00 -28.68 23.63
CA GLY A 1093 -17.41 -28.27 24.90
C GLY A 1093 -15.88 -28.16 24.84
N VAL A 1094 -15.21 -29.14 24.25
CA VAL A 1094 -13.74 -29.13 24.06
C VAL A 1094 -13.32 -27.95 23.18
N ILE A 1095 -13.94 -27.75 22.01
CA ILE A 1095 -13.63 -26.63 21.10
C ILE A 1095 -13.86 -25.28 21.81
N ALA A 1096 -15.00 -25.11 22.48
CA ALA A 1096 -15.33 -23.90 23.22
C ALA A 1096 -14.33 -23.63 24.36
N SER A 1097 -13.93 -24.67 25.10
CA SER A 1097 -12.98 -24.56 26.21
C SER A 1097 -11.58 -24.18 25.72
N ILE A 1098 -11.12 -24.73 24.59
CA ILE A 1098 -9.85 -24.37 23.97
C ILE A 1098 -9.87 -22.91 23.49
N ILE A 1099 -10.96 -22.45 22.86
CA ILE A 1099 -11.12 -21.05 22.42
C ILE A 1099 -11.06 -20.09 23.63
N VAL A 1100 -11.83 -20.37 24.70
CA VAL A 1100 -11.87 -19.53 25.90
C VAL A 1100 -10.53 -19.56 26.66
N ALA A 1101 -9.89 -20.72 26.78
CA ALA A 1101 -8.58 -20.83 27.43
C ALA A 1101 -7.49 -20.08 26.64
N THR A 1102 -7.48 -20.17 25.31
CA THR A 1102 -6.52 -19.46 24.45
C THR A 1102 -6.75 -17.94 24.51
N PHE A 1103 -8.01 -17.50 24.47
CA PHE A 1103 -8.37 -16.10 24.69
C PHE A 1103 -7.91 -15.62 26.07
N TRP A 1104 -8.15 -16.41 27.12
CA TRP A 1104 -7.73 -16.05 28.48
C TRP A 1104 -6.21 -16.00 28.62
N TRP A 1105 -5.46 -16.86 27.93
CA TRP A 1105 -4.00 -16.80 27.85
C TRP A 1105 -3.54 -15.46 27.26
N PHE A 1106 -4.05 -15.11 26.08
CA PHE A 1106 -3.65 -13.89 25.36
C PHE A 1106 -4.37 -12.62 25.81
N ARG A 1107 -5.27 -12.65 26.80
CA ARG A 1107 -6.10 -11.50 27.23
C ARG A 1107 -5.30 -10.22 27.53
N GLY A 1108 -4.09 -10.35 28.09
CA GLY A 1108 -3.22 -9.22 28.41
C GLY A 1108 -2.80 -8.42 27.18
N VAL A 1109 -2.71 -9.07 26.01
CA VAL A 1109 -2.34 -8.43 24.73
C VAL A 1109 -3.37 -7.38 24.29
N ALA A 1110 -4.67 -7.64 24.49
CA ALA A 1110 -5.75 -6.70 24.17
C ALA A 1110 -6.18 -5.80 25.34
N TRP A 1111 -6.06 -6.24 26.59
CA TRP A 1111 -6.39 -5.45 27.79
C TRP A 1111 -5.21 -4.63 28.36
N GLY A 1112 -4.03 -4.76 27.77
CA GLY A 1112 -2.82 -4.02 28.09
C GLY A 1112 -1.91 -4.77 29.06
N ILE A 1113 -0.65 -4.95 28.69
CA ILE A 1113 0.41 -5.61 29.47
C ILE A 1113 1.16 -4.57 30.31
N ASP A 1114 1.33 -4.85 31.60
CA ASP A 1114 1.95 -3.94 32.59
C ASP A 1114 3.38 -4.39 32.94
N GLY A 1115 4.28 -3.43 33.20
CA GLY A 1115 5.66 -3.72 33.60
C GLY A 1115 6.55 -4.26 32.48
N PRO A 1116 7.72 -4.84 32.82
CA PRO A 1116 8.70 -5.32 31.85
C PRO A 1116 8.17 -6.49 31.01
N ILE A 1117 8.21 -6.37 29.69
CA ILE A 1117 7.56 -7.36 28.80
C ILE A 1117 8.20 -8.76 28.92
N ASN A 1118 9.49 -8.84 29.27
CA ASN A 1118 10.23 -10.09 29.40
C ASN A 1118 9.84 -10.91 30.65
N GLU A 1119 9.09 -10.34 31.60
CA GLU A 1119 8.53 -11.08 32.75
C GLU A 1119 7.26 -11.88 32.36
N HIS A 1120 6.57 -11.50 31.28
CA HIS A 1120 5.32 -12.12 30.84
C HIS A 1120 5.57 -13.37 29.98
N TRP A 1121 6.02 -14.44 30.63
CA TRP A 1121 6.39 -15.70 29.97
C TRP A 1121 5.27 -16.33 29.12
N GLY A 1122 5.66 -17.11 28.10
CA GLY A 1122 4.74 -17.95 27.33
C GLY A 1122 3.83 -17.23 26.31
N LEU A 1123 4.06 -15.96 26.01
CA LEU A 1123 3.33 -15.21 24.97
C LEU A 1123 3.92 -15.37 23.56
N LYS A 1124 5.24 -15.57 23.41
CA LYS A 1124 5.91 -15.73 22.10
C LYS A 1124 5.76 -17.17 21.56
N TRP A 1125 4.57 -17.52 21.05
CA TRP A 1125 4.31 -18.85 20.44
C TRP A 1125 4.95 -19.02 19.05
N ARG A 1126 5.43 -17.94 18.43
CA ARG A 1126 6.22 -17.97 17.19
C ARG A 1126 7.45 -17.06 17.32
N SER A 1127 8.58 -17.50 16.77
CA SER A 1127 9.86 -16.76 16.75
C SER A 1127 9.72 -15.33 16.26
N ASN A 1128 8.91 -15.14 15.21
CA ASN A 1128 8.77 -13.87 14.49
C ASN A 1128 7.84 -12.87 15.20
N TRP A 1129 7.21 -13.24 16.33
CA TRP A 1129 6.47 -12.28 17.15
C TRP A 1129 7.45 -11.46 17.98
N ASN A 1130 7.62 -10.20 17.59
CA ASN A 1130 8.39 -9.16 18.29
C ASN A 1130 7.71 -8.70 19.60
N LEU A 1131 7.28 -9.64 20.44
CA LEU A 1131 6.66 -9.39 21.74
C LEU A 1131 7.71 -9.03 22.80
N TYR A 1132 8.69 -9.91 23.04
CA TYR A 1132 9.80 -9.63 23.96
C TYR A 1132 10.80 -8.63 23.37
N ASN A 1133 11.59 -8.01 24.25
CA ASN A 1133 12.81 -7.30 23.85
C ASN A 1133 13.97 -8.30 23.91
N GLU A 1134 14.79 -8.32 22.86
CA GLU A 1134 15.98 -9.17 22.72
C GLU A 1134 17.23 -8.49 23.32
#